data_AF-A0A9E1MMH5-F1
#
_entry.id   AF-A0A9E1MMH5-F1
#
_cell.length_a   1.000
_cell.length_b   1.000
_cell.length_c   1.000
_cell.angle_alpha   90.00
_cell.angle_beta   90.00
_cell.angle_gamma   90.00
#
_symmetry.space_group_name_H-M   'P 1'
#
loop_
_entity.id
_entity.type
_entity.pdbx_description
1 polymer ?
#
loop_
_entity_poly.entity_id
_entity_poly.type
_entity_poly.pdbx_seq_one_letter_code
_entity_poly.pdbx_strand_id
1 'polypeptide(L)'
;LDFIAWDLPAVLTAAQAFFEESGLPYAHFHAFRRDVGGVPLLDEEEIEPDIHEETGSLLSAEDIETLESFDEGVSGYFGKMLRWLEDFIKSGVEEGRFSEKQAHQDLQIALWYSFACNNLDDYIHYYRAVEWMKDSEKNAAGCATWYYRYSVALMYCGRLEEALEYAERGAQEEPDYPWIWLQVGKLRAHFGDKAGALDAVEQGLKLEPGDYEFLTLREEIKAGATLEQMEYHWIDPNADQMLQQGLGEDVDDKQRALACIRVDEAGLAEFYELFCPERYGYEKNAPCCEFRYPVKEHLVELSFRMNEAGLSKMGTDWLRQLKERLDSGEWLTHAPEGEAEGILIAVLVDQTRRIGLVYQQPGEDQYFQIFLNSDGTKADAIWSSTDSRGPEVYTEDEMSAIEEHIKNTFGEFDNVFHELVSPDIHVDICVVPPSEARDYYTLVTMGMGAHRMNVPEELAEYKLERAELAIALPPDWKLDKESLKDERWYWPIGLLKVLARLPISGDTWLGFGHTMDKQSPFAENTTLCAALLVGPQDVVWNGGEVCTLPSGEEVNFYQVIPLYRNELNYKLEHEADALLEKMAGISFVVNPTRQNAITRGTLADENFTGDMDDADWHLESIQEKGLPVDEINAYNHMAIYLRWCMEHDLMSVEFMERYWEQVQPFMADLSRADLRGFIRDQLNGQLFGALFNKEGAAFAGYYYGEADSPYFPSDIDNYALAYFGSEQYYSDKFQEEAYLFIPFDEEYYQAMAKVIEKRFTNWQGQDFDEATLEPSDLAKAMMEYLNCECTYFPAMADDDPIMSAYNYAKRESVKEGFVPVLIKADDEILWECLIMNSDPDSEGEDDYVFDPDKVAEYRKKMLTALLKDGKAVLEEMIGQRKEEAEDDDMDWNEDILGEMVGGYDNRRFSSYWNSDSKMTCPLILAKIPAQNPWEVFAYLPFGGWNECPDTQSLMAVAKYWFEQYGAVPAVMTHDELEFLLPTPVSQEKAMDAAVEQYSFCPDVIDQGPEEATVGALADVLRQSTVWYFWWD
;
A
#
# COMPACT_ATOMS: atom_id res chain seq x y z
N LEU A 1 35.15 -25.98 40.40
CA LEU A 1 36.51 -26.47 40.71
C LEU A 1 37.31 -26.00 39.52
N ASP A 2 38.12 -24.96 39.69
CA ASP A 2 38.43 -24.09 38.58
C ASP A 2 39.88 -24.33 38.14
N PHE A 3 40.07 -24.78 36.90
CA PHE A 3 41.37 -25.11 36.34
C PHE A 3 41.43 -24.76 34.85
N ILE A 4 42.62 -24.37 34.39
CA ILE A 4 42.91 -24.06 32.99
C ILE A 4 43.53 -25.30 32.36
N ALA A 5 42.89 -25.84 31.33
CA ALA A 5 43.34 -27.03 30.60
C ALA A 5 43.74 -26.68 29.16
N TRP A 6 44.86 -27.21 28.71
CA TRP A 6 45.37 -27.02 27.34
C TRP A 6 44.89 -28.11 26.37
N ASP A 7 44.36 -29.22 26.88
CA ASP A 7 43.82 -30.34 26.12
C ASP A 7 42.44 -30.69 26.71
N LEU A 8 41.43 -29.96 26.24
CA LEU A 8 40.08 -30.00 26.77
C LEU A 8 39.43 -31.41 26.61
N PRO A 9 39.52 -32.09 25.45
CA PRO A 9 38.97 -33.44 25.30
C PRO A 9 39.53 -34.43 26.31
N ALA A 10 40.86 -34.46 26.51
CA ALA A 10 41.48 -35.39 27.46
C ALA A 10 41.04 -35.12 28.91
N VAL A 11 40.79 -33.85 29.26
CA VAL A 11 40.31 -33.44 30.59
C VAL A 11 38.83 -33.78 30.79
N LEU A 12 37.99 -33.56 29.79
CA LEU A 12 36.56 -33.93 29.85
C LEU A 12 36.39 -35.45 29.98
N THR A 13 37.13 -36.25 29.20
CA THR A 13 37.10 -37.72 29.30
C THR A 13 37.56 -38.22 30.68
N ALA A 14 38.63 -37.63 31.24
CA ALA A 14 39.09 -38.00 32.58
C ALA A 14 38.10 -37.57 33.68
N ALA A 15 37.45 -36.42 33.52
CA ALA A 15 36.44 -35.93 34.45
C ALA A 15 35.18 -36.80 34.41
N GLN A 16 34.71 -37.17 33.22
CA GLN A 16 33.57 -38.08 33.04
C GLN A 16 33.82 -39.43 33.73
N ALA A 17 34.94 -40.09 33.44
CA ALA A 17 35.29 -41.36 34.06
C ALA A 17 35.40 -41.28 35.61
N PHE A 18 35.87 -40.14 36.14
CA PHE A 18 35.93 -39.90 37.58
C PHE A 18 34.52 -39.74 38.21
N PHE A 19 33.62 -39.03 37.54
CA PHE A 19 32.27 -38.80 38.06
C PHE A 19 31.35 -40.01 37.86
N GLU A 20 31.59 -40.88 36.87
CA GLU A 20 30.86 -42.15 36.70
C GLU A 20 31.02 -43.09 37.91
N GLU A 21 32.20 -43.09 38.54
CA GLU A 21 32.45 -43.87 39.76
C GLU A 21 32.05 -43.14 41.05
N SER A 22 31.60 -41.88 40.96
CA SER A 22 31.32 -41.03 42.12
C SER A 22 29.95 -41.24 42.77
N GLY A 23 29.02 -41.89 42.05
CA GLY A 23 27.64 -42.11 42.49
C GLY A 23 26.78 -40.83 42.54
N LEU A 24 27.18 -39.77 41.85
CA LEU A 24 26.40 -38.55 41.69
C LEU A 24 25.31 -38.74 40.61
N PRO A 25 24.11 -38.15 40.79
CA PRO A 25 22.99 -38.32 39.86
C PRO A 25 23.13 -37.55 38.53
N TYR A 26 23.98 -36.52 38.49
CA TYR A 26 24.38 -35.80 37.28
C TYR A 26 25.70 -35.06 37.54
N ALA A 27 26.38 -34.64 36.47
CA ALA A 27 27.56 -33.79 36.55
C ALA A 27 27.68 -32.96 35.27
N HIS A 28 27.98 -31.66 35.40
CA HIS A 28 28.14 -30.76 34.26
C HIS A 28 29.48 -30.03 34.32
N PHE A 29 30.03 -29.71 33.15
CA PHE A 29 31.24 -28.93 32.98
C PHE A 29 30.89 -27.59 32.34
N HIS A 30 31.01 -26.50 33.11
CA HIS A 30 30.71 -25.15 32.62
C HIS A 30 31.97 -24.45 32.12
N ALA A 31 31.90 -23.89 30.92
CA ALA A 31 32.92 -22.99 30.39
C ALA A 31 32.63 -21.54 30.81
N PHE A 32 33.68 -20.72 30.95
CA PHE A 32 33.56 -19.29 31.28
C PHE A 32 33.34 -18.39 30.04
N ARG A 33 33.09 -18.97 28.85
CA ARG A 33 32.57 -18.24 27.68
C ARG A 33 31.05 -18.32 27.70
N ARG A 34 30.38 -17.20 27.42
CA ARG A 34 28.91 -17.02 27.54
C ARG A 34 28.12 -17.79 26.47
N ASP A 35 28.83 -18.22 25.44
CA ASP A 35 28.37 -18.65 24.13
C ASP A 35 28.56 -20.17 23.92
N VAL A 36 29.02 -20.89 24.94
CA VAL A 36 29.12 -22.36 24.92
C VAL A 36 28.39 -22.91 26.14
N GLY A 37 27.27 -23.61 25.89
CA GLY A 37 26.48 -24.27 26.93
C GLY A 37 27.32 -25.22 27.79
N GLY A 38 26.87 -25.49 29.02
CA GLY A 38 27.53 -26.44 29.90
C GLY A 38 27.60 -27.82 29.25
N VAL A 39 28.78 -28.44 29.23
CA VAL A 39 28.95 -29.79 28.69
C VAL A 39 28.53 -30.81 29.76
N PRO A 40 27.44 -31.57 29.57
CA PRO A 40 27.06 -32.61 30.52
C PRO A 40 28.14 -33.70 30.52
N LEU A 41 28.61 -34.05 31.72
CA LEU A 41 29.55 -35.14 31.97
C LEU A 41 28.81 -36.40 32.47
N LEU A 42 27.67 -36.22 33.15
CA LEU A 42 26.69 -37.25 33.49
C LEU A 42 25.29 -36.62 33.39
N ASP A 43 24.43 -37.21 32.57
CA ASP A 43 23.04 -36.79 32.40
C ASP A 43 22.18 -37.18 33.62
N GLU A 44 21.20 -36.36 33.95
CA GLU A 44 20.08 -36.74 34.81
C GLU A 44 19.30 -37.90 34.15
N GLU A 45 18.65 -38.79 34.92
CA GLU A 45 17.72 -39.77 34.33
C GLU A 45 16.59 -39.00 33.64
N GLU A 46 16.71 -38.76 32.32
CA GLU A 46 15.68 -38.11 31.48
C GLU A 46 14.41 -38.97 31.52
N ILE A 47 13.31 -38.36 31.95
CA ILE A 47 11.99 -39.00 31.92
C ILE A 47 11.56 -39.11 30.45
N GLU A 48 11.15 -40.31 30.03
CA GLU A 48 10.62 -40.56 28.68
C GLU A 48 9.42 -39.62 28.42
N PRO A 49 9.35 -38.95 27.26
CA PRO A 49 8.27 -38.03 26.97
C PRO A 49 6.97 -38.79 26.70
N ASP A 50 5.84 -38.18 27.04
CA ASP A 50 4.53 -38.72 26.65
C ASP A 50 4.34 -38.50 25.15
N ILE A 51 4.48 -39.57 24.35
CA ILE A 51 4.27 -39.56 22.89
C ILE A 51 2.82 -39.92 22.53
N HIS A 52 2.34 -39.39 21.43
CA HIS A 52 1.03 -39.74 20.88
C HIS A 52 1.09 -41.13 20.23
N GLU A 53 0.36 -42.12 20.76
CA GLU A 53 0.40 -43.52 20.27
C GLU A 53 0.02 -43.67 18.79
N GLU A 54 -0.83 -42.77 18.27
CA GLU A 54 -1.33 -42.83 16.89
C GLU A 54 -0.26 -42.43 15.85
N THR A 55 0.60 -41.48 16.19
CA THR A 55 1.67 -40.97 15.32
C THR A 55 3.04 -41.52 15.69
N GLY A 56 3.18 -42.08 16.90
CA GLY A 56 4.46 -42.50 17.47
C GLY A 56 5.42 -41.34 17.69
N SER A 57 4.91 -40.12 17.85
CA SER A 57 5.67 -38.87 17.86
C SER A 57 5.18 -37.93 18.96
N LEU A 58 5.98 -36.90 19.24
CA LEU A 58 5.57 -35.72 19.99
C LEU A 58 4.46 -34.94 19.27
N LEU A 59 4.38 -35.03 17.93
CA LEU A 59 3.30 -34.43 17.14
C LEU A 59 2.03 -35.28 17.20
N SER A 60 0.89 -34.66 17.48
CA SER A 60 -0.42 -35.30 17.40
C SER A 60 -0.88 -35.45 15.94
N ALA A 61 -2.00 -36.16 15.72
CA ALA A 61 -2.58 -36.27 14.39
C ALA A 61 -3.10 -34.91 13.85
N GLU A 62 -3.61 -34.05 14.74
CA GLU A 62 -4.09 -32.71 14.41
C GLU A 62 -2.94 -31.76 14.05
N ASP A 63 -1.80 -31.91 14.73
CA ASP A 63 -0.57 -31.20 14.39
C ASP A 63 -0.08 -31.55 12.98
N ILE A 64 -0.12 -32.85 12.63
CA ILE A 64 0.24 -33.31 11.28
C ILE A 64 -0.76 -32.81 10.23
N GLU A 65 -2.07 -32.82 10.51
CA GLU A 65 -3.09 -32.25 9.61
C GLU A 65 -2.88 -30.74 9.40
N THR A 66 -2.47 -30.03 10.45
CA THR A 66 -2.10 -28.61 10.37
C THR A 66 -0.90 -28.39 9.45
N LEU A 67 0.15 -29.21 9.60
CA LEU A 67 1.32 -29.17 8.73
C LEU A 67 0.96 -29.48 7.27
N GLU A 68 0.14 -30.50 7.02
CA GLU A 68 -0.37 -30.84 5.69
C GLU A 68 -1.17 -29.69 5.06
N SER A 69 -1.91 -28.91 5.86
CA SER A 69 -2.69 -27.76 5.36
C SER A 69 -1.84 -26.63 4.75
N PHE A 70 -0.53 -26.61 5.03
CA PHE A 70 0.38 -25.62 4.45
C PHE A 70 0.92 -26.02 3.07
N ASP A 71 0.69 -27.27 2.65
CA ASP A 71 1.09 -27.82 1.35
C ASP A 71 -0.07 -27.70 0.33
N GLU A 72 -0.16 -26.56 -0.36
CA GLU A 72 -1.13 -26.31 -1.44
C GLU A 72 -0.60 -26.74 -2.84
N GLY A 73 0.45 -27.56 -2.90
CA GLY A 73 1.07 -28.00 -4.16
C GLY A 73 2.11 -27.00 -4.68
N VAL A 74 1.81 -26.26 -5.75
CA VAL A 74 2.80 -25.39 -6.45
C VAL A 74 3.14 -24.12 -5.65
N SER A 75 2.30 -23.71 -4.69
CA SER A 75 2.45 -22.47 -3.89
C SER A 75 2.57 -22.71 -2.38
N GLY A 76 3.11 -23.85 -1.96
CA GLY A 76 3.16 -24.26 -0.55
C GLY A 76 3.79 -23.20 0.37
N TYR A 77 3.18 -22.97 1.53
CA TYR A 77 3.64 -21.98 2.51
C TYR A 77 4.72 -22.56 3.43
N PHE A 78 5.82 -23.05 2.85
CA PHE A 78 6.87 -23.79 3.58
C PHE A 78 7.54 -22.95 4.70
N GLY A 79 7.65 -21.64 4.51
CA GLY A 79 8.11 -20.74 5.57
C GLY A 79 7.16 -20.69 6.77
N LYS A 80 5.85 -20.82 6.57
CA LYS A 80 4.87 -20.91 7.67
C LYS A 80 4.95 -22.26 8.40
N MET A 81 5.17 -23.34 7.64
CA MET A 81 5.37 -24.69 8.19
C MET A 81 6.59 -24.78 9.11
N LEU A 82 7.74 -24.25 8.67
CA LEU A 82 8.97 -24.26 9.45
C LEU A 82 8.80 -23.51 10.78
N ARG A 83 8.18 -22.34 10.71
CA ARG A 83 7.97 -21.47 11.87
C ARG A 83 6.99 -22.08 12.88
N TRP A 84 5.91 -22.73 12.41
CA TRP A 84 5.00 -23.49 13.26
C TRP A 84 5.72 -24.62 14.03
N LEU A 85 6.64 -25.34 13.38
CA LEU A 85 7.43 -26.39 14.04
C LEU A 85 8.36 -25.82 15.11
N GLU A 86 9.00 -24.67 14.85
CA GLU A 86 9.87 -23.99 15.83
C GLU A 86 9.09 -23.57 17.07
N ASP A 87 7.91 -22.98 16.88
CA ASP A 87 7.02 -22.57 17.97
C ASP A 87 6.51 -23.78 18.77
N PHE A 88 6.08 -24.85 18.08
CA PHE A 88 5.67 -26.10 18.73
C PHE A 88 6.76 -26.66 19.65
N ILE A 89 8.01 -26.67 19.19
CA ILE A 89 9.16 -27.18 19.94
C ILE A 89 9.46 -26.26 21.12
N LYS A 90 9.55 -24.95 20.89
CA LYS A 90 9.83 -23.96 21.93
C LYS A 90 8.81 -24.05 23.06
N SER A 91 7.52 -23.99 22.74
CA SER A 91 6.45 -24.08 23.74
C SER A 91 6.46 -25.43 24.47
N GLY A 92 6.71 -26.54 23.77
CA GLY A 92 6.78 -27.86 24.40
C GLY A 92 7.95 -28.03 25.38
N VAL A 93 9.09 -27.38 25.09
CA VAL A 93 10.24 -27.33 26.00
C VAL A 93 9.96 -26.44 27.21
N GLU A 94 9.37 -25.26 27.00
CA GLU A 94 9.04 -24.32 28.07
C GLU A 94 7.98 -24.88 29.04
N GLU A 95 6.98 -25.58 28.52
CA GLU A 95 5.92 -26.25 29.29
C GLU A 95 6.41 -27.54 29.97
N GLY A 96 7.62 -28.01 29.65
CA GLY A 96 8.18 -29.25 30.17
C GLY A 96 7.50 -30.52 29.66
N ARG A 97 6.84 -30.46 28.49
CA ARG A 97 6.25 -31.64 27.81
C ARG A 97 7.32 -32.59 27.28
N PHE A 98 8.43 -32.04 26.81
CA PHE A 98 9.62 -32.76 26.34
C PHE A 98 10.86 -31.85 26.39
N SER A 99 12.06 -32.41 26.24
CA SER A 99 13.31 -31.64 26.12
C SER A 99 13.64 -31.29 24.67
N GLU A 100 14.48 -30.28 24.45
CA GLU A 100 14.97 -29.91 23.11
C GLU A 100 15.66 -31.09 22.41
N LYS A 101 16.44 -31.87 23.18
CA LYS A 101 17.06 -33.11 22.73
C LYS A 101 16.04 -34.17 22.31
N GLN A 102 14.89 -34.26 22.98
CA GLN A 102 13.82 -35.18 22.59
C GLN A 102 13.13 -34.72 21.30
N ALA A 103 12.89 -33.42 21.13
CA ALA A 103 12.34 -32.85 19.90
C ALA A 103 13.26 -33.06 18.67
N HIS A 104 14.57 -32.85 18.82
CA HIS A 104 15.56 -33.12 17.77
C HIS A 104 15.66 -34.60 17.37
N GLN A 105 15.32 -35.50 18.29
CA GLN A 105 15.35 -36.95 18.04
C GLN A 105 14.03 -37.47 17.47
N ASP A 106 12.95 -36.70 17.53
CA ASP A 106 11.64 -37.11 17.04
C ASP A 106 11.64 -37.23 15.50
N LEU A 107 11.22 -38.40 15.02
CA LEU A 107 11.29 -38.72 13.59
C LEU A 107 10.29 -37.89 12.77
N GLN A 108 9.07 -37.65 13.26
CA GLN A 108 8.07 -36.90 12.49
C GLN A 108 8.44 -35.42 12.43
N ILE A 109 8.93 -34.84 13.52
CA ILE A 109 9.46 -33.47 13.53
C ILE A 109 10.60 -33.35 12.52
N ALA A 110 11.56 -34.27 12.52
CA ALA A 110 12.68 -34.24 11.57
C ALA A 110 12.21 -34.35 10.10
N LEU A 111 11.18 -35.16 9.84
CA LEU A 111 10.59 -35.29 8.51
C LEU A 111 9.94 -33.98 8.06
N TRP A 112 9.07 -33.38 8.88
CA TRP A 112 8.38 -32.14 8.51
C TRP A 112 9.32 -30.93 8.45
N TYR A 113 10.28 -30.85 9.36
CA TYR A 113 11.31 -29.80 9.37
C TYR A 113 12.13 -29.82 8.08
N SER A 114 12.62 -31.00 7.68
CA SER A 114 13.36 -31.15 6.42
C SER A 114 12.50 -30.96 5.18
N PHE A 115 11.20 -31.27 5.23
CA PHE A 115 10.28 -30.96 4.15
C PHE A 115 10.14 -29.46 3.94
N ALA A 116 9.90 -28.70 5.00
CA ALA A 116 9.81 -27.25 4.93
C ALA A 116 11.13 -26.63 4.42
N CYS A 117 12.26 -27.01 5.02
CA CYS A 117 13.57 -26.50 4.63
C CYS A 117 13.94 -26.80 3.18
N ASN A 118 13.70 -28.02 2.71
CA ASN A 118 14.12 -28.42 1.36
C ASN A 118 13.27 -27.77 0.25
N ASN A 119 12.08 -27.26 0.56
CA ASN A 119 11.18 -26.58 -0.40
C ASN A 119 11.26 -25.04 -0.34
N LEU A 120 12.03 -24.46 0.59
CA LEU A 120 12.37 -23.03 0.57
C LEU A 120 13.45 -22.69 -0.48
N ASP A 121 14.08 -23.71 -1.06
CA ASP A 121 15.00 -23.63 -2.21
C ASP A 121 16.18 -22.64 -2.02
N ASP A 122 16.79 -22.64 -0.83
CA ASP A 122 18.04 -21.92 -0.57
C ASP A 122 19.02 -22.69 0.31
N TYR A 123 20.30 -22.33 0.18
CA TYR A 123 21.41 -23.03 0.84
C TYR A 123 21.30 -23.05 2.38
N ILE A 124 20.88 -21.96 3.03
CA ILE A 124 20.92 -21.92 4.49
C ILE A 124 19.88 -22.87 5.08
N HIS A 125 18.72 -23.03 4.43
CA HIS A 125 17.71 -23.99 4.84
C HIS A 125 18.12 -25.44 4.57
N TYR A 126 18.81 -25.73 3.45
CA TYR A 126 19.42 -27.06 3.26
C TYR A 126 20.44 -27.39 4.35
N TYR A 127 21.30 -26.45 4.74
CA TYR A 127 22.24 -26.64 5.85
C TYR A 127 21.52 -26.90 7.17
N ARG A 128 20.47 -26.12 7.47
CA ARG A 128 19.65 -26.33 8.67
C ARG A 128 19.01 -27.71 8.70
N ALA A 129 18.50 -28.21 7.58
CA ALA A 129 17.96 -29.57 7.49
C ALA A 129 19.05 -30.62 7.77
N VAL A 130 20.27 -30.43 7.26
CA VAL A 130 21.41 -31.32 7.55
C VAL A 130 21.76 -31.32 9.03
N GLU A 131 21.83 -30.16 9.69
CA GLU A 131 22.13 -30.10 11.12
C GLU A 131 21.02 -30.71 11.97
N TRP A 132 19.76 -30.43 11.64
CA TRP A 132 18.60 -30.91 12.39
C TRP A 132 18.43 -32.43 12.32
N MET A 133 18.51 -33.01 11.12
CA MET A 133 18.13 -34.42 10.92
C MET A 133 19.08 -35.40 11.61
N LYS A 134 20.36 -35.05 11.81
CA LYS A 134 21.39 -35.95 12.38
C LYS A 134 20.96 -36.64 13.68
N ASP A 135 20.31 -35.90 14.57
CA ASP A 135 19.92 -36.42 15.90
C ASP A 135 18.83 -37.48 15.83
N SER A 136 18.01 -37.43 14.78
CA SER A 136 16.93 -38.40 14.51
C SER A 136 17.38 -39.64 13.71
N GLU A 137 18.63 -39.72 13.22
CA GLU A 137 19.11 -40.83 12.36
C GLU A 137 18.89 -42.21 13.00
N LYS A 138 19.11 -42.32 14.32
CA LYS A 138 18.92 -43.56 15.07
C LYS A 138 17.49 -44.12 14.98
N ASN A 139 16.52 -43.25 14.68
CA ASN A 139 15.09 -43.56 14.56
C ASN A 139 14.65 -43.74 13.10
N ALA A 140 15.52 -43.51 12.11
CA ALA A 140 15.17 -43.50 10.68
C ALA A 140 15.18 -44.88 9.99
N ALA A 141 15.52 -45.96 10.71
CA ALA A 141 15.56 -47.31 10.13
C ALA A 141 14.19 -47.69 9.52
N GLY A 142 14.20 -48.16 8.27
CA GLY A 142 12.97 -48.45 7.52
C GLY A 142 12.14 -47.24 7.05
N CYS A 143 12.69 -46.02 7.04
CA CYS A 143 12.00 -44.82 6.54
C CYS A 143 12.79 -44.16 5.38
N ALA A 144 12.53 -44.54 4.13
CA ALA A 144 13.24 -43.98 2.98
C ALA A 144 13.00 -42.48 2.77
N THR A 145 11.85 -41.94 3.22
CA THR A 145 11.59 -40.49 3.19
C THR A 145 12.65 -39.70 3.95
N TRP A 146 13.11 -40.21 5.11
CA TRP A 146 14.17 -39.58 5.89
C TRP A 146 15.49 -39.58 5.12
N TYR A 147 15.89 -40.74 4.58
CA TYR A 147 17.12 -40.89 3.79
C TYR A 147 17.11 -40.03 2.52
N TYR A 148 15.96 -39.94 1.86
CA TYR A 148 15.76 -39.11 0.68
C TYR A 148 15.95 -37.63 1.01
N ARG A 149 15.20 -37.10 1.99
CA ARG A 149 15.26 -35.68 2.38
C ARG A 149 16.65 -35.28 2.89
N TYR A 150 17.29 -36.16 3.68
CA TYR A 150 18.64 -35.94 4.17
C TYR A 150 19.69 -35.98 3.03
N SER A 151 19.57 -36.93 2.09
CA SER A 151 20.45 -36.99 0.91
C SER A 151 20.32 -35.75 0.03
N VAL A 152 19.10 -35.25 -0.20
CA VAL A 152 18.87 -34.00 -0.94
C VAL A 152 19.55 -32.83 -0.25
N ALA A 153 19.34 -32.67 1.07
CA ALA A 153 19.96 -31.59 1.83
C ALA A 153 21.51 -31.66 1.82
N LEU A 154 22.08 -32.85 1.95
CA LEU A 154 23.53 -33.08 1.82
C LEU A 154 24.05 -32.70 0.43
N MET A 155 23.30 -33.02 -0.63
CA MET A 155 23.66 -32.68 -2.01
C MET A 155 23.72 -31.17 -2.23
N TYR A 156 22.71 -30.43 -1.77
CA TYR A 156 22.69 -28.95 -1.83
C TYR A 156 23.73 -28.29 -0.92
N CYS A 157 24.23 -29.01 0.09
CA CYS A 157 25.38 -28.59 0.89
C CYS A 157 26.75 -28.95 0.25
N GLY A 158 26.76 -29.60 -0.92
CA GLY A 158 27.97 -30.04 -1.62
C GLY A 158 28.65 -31.28 -1.04
N ARG A 159 27.98 -32.03 -0.16
CA ARG A 159 28.47 -33.28 0.46
C ARG A 159 28.05 -34.50 -0.35
N LEU A 160 28.50 -34.56 -1.62
CA LEU A 160 27.96 -35.46 -2.64
C LEU A 160 28.21 -36.95 -2.35
N GLU A 161 29.37 -37.31 -1.80
CA GLU A 161 29.67 -38.70 -1.44
C GLU A 161 28.75 -39.21 -0.32
N GLU A 162 28.52 -38.38 0.70
CA GLU A 162 27.60 -38.71 1.80
C GLU A 162 26.15 -38.75 1.31
N ALA A 163 25.76 -37.81 0.44
CA ALA A 163 24.45 -37.82 -0.20
C ALA A 163 24.21 -39.15 -0.94
N LEU A 164 25.21 -39.68 -1.66
CA LEU A 164 25.11 -40.97 -2.35
C LEU A 164 24.99 -42.13 -1.36
N GLU A 165 25.80 -42.15 -0.31
CA GLU A 165 25.76 -43.20 0.71
C GLU A 165 24.38 -43.30 1.37
N TYR A 166 23.81 -42.16 1.80
CA TYR A 166 22.48 -42.12 2.40
C TYR A 166 21.37 -42.43 1.39
N ALA A 167 21.50 -42.00 0.13
CA ALA A 167 20.54 -42.36 -0.92
C ALA A 167 20.50 -43.89 -1.15
N GLU A 168 21.66 -44.52 -1.27
CA GLU A 168 21.75 -45.96 -1.48
C GLU A 168 21.30 -46.76 -0.26
N ARG A 169 21.55 -46.26 0.95
CA ARG A 169 21.03 -46.85 2.19
C ARG A 169 19.51 -46.76 2.26
N GLY A 170 18.92 -45.60 1.96
CA GLY A 170 17.46 -45.45 1.89
C GLY A 170 16.80 -46.43 0.91
N ALA A 171 17.41 -46.60 -0.27
CA ALA A 171 16.92 -47.55 -1.28
C ALA A 171 17.04 -49.03 -0.85
N GLN A 172 17.91 -49.34 0.12
CA GLN A 172 18.02 -50.68 0.72
C GLN A 172 17.03 -50.88 1.87
N GLU A 173 16.82 -49.84 2.69
CA GLU A 173 15.92 -49.86 3.85
C GLU A 173 14.45 -49.97 3.42
N GLU A 174 14.04 -49.20 2.42
CA GLU A 174 12.66 -49.20 1.90
C GLU A 174 12.68 -49.05 0.36
N PRO A 175 12.89 -50.16 -0.38
CA PRO A 175 13.02 -50.15 -1.84
C PRO A 175 11.74 -49.80 -2.60
N ASP A 176 10.60 -49.81 -1.92
CA ASP A 176 9.27 -49.53 -2.50
C ASP A 176 8.91 -48.03 -2.47
N TYR A 177 9.73 -47.18 -1.85
CA TYR A 177 9.58 -45.73 -1.92
C TYR A 177 10.17 -45.21 -3.25
N PRO A 178 9.41 -44.54 -4.13
CA PRO A 178 9.89 -44.20 -5.47
C PRO A 178 10.96 -43.11 -5.48
N TRP A 179 10.79 -42.04 -4.69
CA TRP A 179 11.60 -40.81 -4.80
C TRP A 179 13.08 -41.00 -4.41
N ILE A 180 13.40 -41.98 -3.55
CA ILE A 180 14.80 -42.33 -3.26
C ILE A 180 15.54 -42.82 -4.51
N TRP A 181 14.86 -43.51 -5.44
CA TRP A 181 15.46 -43.98 -6.68
C TRP A 181 15.76 -42.84 -7.66
N LEU A 182 14.99 -41.74 -7.60
CA LEU A 182 15.30 -40.52 -8.35
C LEU A 182 16.64 -39.97 -7.88
N GLN A 183 16.83 -39.85 -6.57
CA GLN A 183 18.07 -39.36 -5.96
C GLN A 183 19.28 -40.27 -6.24
N VAL A 184 19.13 -41.59 -6.12
CA VAL A 184 20.17 -42.56 -6.51
C VAL A 184 20.54 -42.41 -7.98
N GLY A 185 19.56 -42.23 -8.86
CA GLY A 185 19.76 -42.03 -10.30
C GLY A 185 20.64 -40.81 -10.58
N LYS A 186 20.29 -39.66 -10.02
CA LYS A 186 21.03 -38.39 -10.18
C LYS A 186 22.47 -38.51 -9.67
N LEU A 187 22.66 -39.00 -8.45
CA LEU A 187 23.99 -39.10 -7.83
C LEU A 187 24.89 -40.14 -8.50
N ARG A 188 24.37 -41.33 -8.88
CA ARG A 188 25.17 -42.31 -9.63
C ARG A 188 25.60 -41.79 -11.00
N ALA A 189 24.72 -41.06 -11.69
CA ALA A 189 25.07 -40.44 -12.96
C ALA A 189 26.20 -39.42 -12.80
N HIS A 190 26.14 -38.59 -11.74
CA HIS A 190 27.19 -37.64 -11.38
C HIS A 190 28.56 -38.33 -11.15
N PHE A 191 28.59 -39.42 -10.38
CA PHE A 191 29.82 -40.18 -10.12
C PHE A 191 30.27 -41.11 -11.28
N GLY A 192 29.57 -41.06 -12.42
CA GLY A 192 29.94 -41.77 -13.65
C GLY A 192 29.39 -43.20 -13.77
N ASP A 193 28.59 -43.69 -12.83
CA ASP A 193 27.87 -44.96 -12.95
C ASP A 193 26.55 -44.79 -13.71
N LYS A 194 26.68 -44.54 -15.02
CA LYS A 194 25.54 -44.36 -15.92
C LYS A 194 24.64 -45.60 -16.00
N ALA A 195 25.19 -46.81 -15.83
CA ALA A 195 24.41 -48.04 -15.88
C ALA A 195 23.54 -48.17 -14.63
N GLY A 196 24.15 -48.03 -13.44
CA GLY A 196 23.42 -48.08 -12.18
C GLY A 196 22.43 -46.93 -12.00
N ALA A 197 22.67 -45.78 -12.63
CA ALA A 197 21.72 -44.67 -12.68
C ALA A 197 20.47 -44.99 -13.51
N LEU A 198 20.63 -45.59 -14.70
CA LEU A 198 19.50 -46.03 -15.53
C LEU A 198 18.72 -47.18 -14.89
N ASP A 199 19.38 -48.08 -14.17
CA ASP A 199 18.73 -49.14 -13.41
C ASP A 199 17.86 -48.55 -12.27
N ALA A 200 18.33 -47.51 -11.59
CA ALA A 200 17.55 -46.79 -10.58
C ALA A 200 16.31 -46.11 -11.19
N VAL A 201 16.46 -45.45 -12.34
CA VAL A 201 15.32 -44.87 -13.08
C VAL A 201 14.32 -45.95 -13.53
N GLU A 202 14.79 -47.11 -13.97
CA GLU A 202 13.90 -48.24 -14.32
C GLU A 202 13.15 -48.75 -13.09
N GLN A 203 13.79 -48.78 -11.93
CA GLN A 203 13.15 -49.16 -10.68
C GLN A 203 12.09 -48.13 -10.24
N GLY A 204 12.38 -46.83 -10.31
CA GLY A 204 11.41 -45.77 -10.04
C GLY A 204 10.19 -45.84 -10.96
N LEU A 205 10.39 -46.01 -12.27
CA LEU A 205 9.31 -46.16 -13.25
C LEU A 205 8.48 -47.45 -13.11
N LYS A 206 8.99 -48.47 -12.40
CA LYS A 206 8.19 -49.65 -12.03
C LYS A 206 7.21 -49.33 -10.89
N LEU A 207 7.62 -48.46 -9.98
CA LEU A 207 6.80 -48.01 -8.84
C LEU A 207 5.79 -46.95 -9.30
N GLU A 208 6.24 -45.96 -10.09
CA GLU A 208 5.42 -44.87 -10.65
C GLU A 208 5.48 -44.84 -12.20
N PRO A 209 4.62 -45.63 -12.89
CA PRO A 209 4.67 -45.73 -14.34
C PRO A 209 4.26 -44.43 -15.06
N GLY A 210 5.20 -43.86 -15.81
CA GLY A 210 4.95 -42.70 -16.67
C GLY A 210 5.17 -41.34 -16.00
N ASP A 211 5.75 -41.33 -14.81
CA ASP A 211 6.14 -40.12 -14.10
C ASP A 211 7.07 -39.21 -14.92
N TYR A 212 6.81 -37.90 -14.87
CA TYR A 212 7.52 -36.90 -15.67
C TYR A 212 9.00 -36.80 -15.30
N GLU A 213 9.31 -36.70 -14.00
CA GLU A 213 10.67 -36.52 -13.48
C GLU A 213 11.58 -37.69 -13.86
N PHE A 214 11.10 -38.93 -13.70
CA PHE A 214 11.87 -40.10 -14.12
C PHE A 214 12.08 -40.18 -15.64
N LEU A 215 11.11 -39.74 -16.44
CA LEU A 215 11.24 -39.73 -17.89
C LEU A 215 12.26 -38.69 -18.35
N THR A 216 12.24 -37.50 -17.76
CA THR A 216 13.19 -36.41 -18.00
C THR A 216 14.60 -36.84 -17.61
N LEU A 217 14.78 -37.29 -16.36
CA LEU A 217 16.07 -37.76 -15.85
C LEU A 217 16.69 -38.85 -16.73
N ARG A 218 15.88 -39.77 -17.28
CA ARG A 218 16.36 -40.80 -18.20
C ARG A 218 17.02 -40.23 -19.45
N GLU A 219 16.43 -39.18 -20.04
CA GLU A 219 16.96 -38.55 -21.24
C GLU A 219 18.19 -37.70 -20.93
N GLU A 220 18.22 -37.03 -19.78
CA GLU A 220 19.36 -36.26 -19.29
C GLU A 220 20.59 -37.13 -19.01
N ILE A 221 20.40 -38.27 -18.32
CA ILE A 221 21.46 -39.26 -18.10
C ILE A 221 22.01 -39.75 -19.44
N LYS A 222 21.15 -39.99 -20.44
CA LYS A 222 21.59 -40.38 -21.80
C LYS A 222 22.39 -39.27 -22.47
N ALA A 223 21.95 -38.03 -22.35
CA ALA A 223 22.60 -36.83 -22.88
C ALA A 223 23.92 -36.49 -22.15
N GLY A 224 24.12 -36.99 -20.94
CA GLY A 224 25.30 -36.68 -20.11
C GLY A 224 25.20 -35.33 -19.45
N ALA A 225 23.99 -34.95 -19.01
CA ALA A 225 23.74 -33.73 -18.26
C ALA A 225 24.55 -33.69 -16.96
N THR A 226 24.84 -32.49 -16.46
CA THR A 226 25.44 -32.30 -15.13
C THR A 226 24.40 -32.47 -14.03
N LEU A 227 24.86 -32.58 -12.78
CA LEU A 227 23.95 -32.72 -11.65
C LEU A 227 23.02 -31.50 -11.50
N GLU A 228 23.56 -30.28 -11.70
CA GLU A 228 22.78 -29.04 -11.66
C GLU A 228 21.76 -28.95 -12.81
N GLN A 229 22.07 -29.53 -13.97
CA GLN A 229 21.10 -29.61 -15.08
C GLN A 229 19.95 -30.55 -14.72
N MET A 230 20.25 -31.71 -14.13
CA MET A 230 19.24 -32.66 -13.67
C MET A 230 18.37 -32.14 -12.51
N GLU A 231 18.81 -31.09 -11.81
CA GLU A 231 18.06 -30.43 -10.73
C GLU A 231 17.34 -29.16 -11.20
N TYR A 232 17.61 -28.66 -12.42
CA TYR A 232 16.98 -27.45 -12.95
C TYR A 232 15.59 -27.75 -13.53
N HIS A 233 14.74 -28.36 -12.70
CA HIS A 233 13.40 -28.77 -13.05
C HIS A 233 12.43 -28.54 -11.88
N TRP A 234 11.15 -28.31 -12.20
CA TRP A 234 10.04 -28.36 -11.25
C TRP A 234 9.24 -29.65 -11.44
N ILE A 235 8.69 -30.18 -10.33
CA ILE A 235 7.87 -31.39 -10.35
C ILE A 235 6.56 -31.16 -11.14
N ASP A 236 6.00 -29.95 -11.10
CA ASP A 236 4.86 -29.57 -11.94
C ASP A 236 5.30 -29.25 -13.38
N PRO A 237 4.77 -29.94 -14.40
CA PRO A 237 5.21 -29.75 -15.78
C PRO A 237 4.96 -28.36 -16.37
N ASN A 238 3.94 -27.62 -15.90
CA ASN A 238 3.66 -26.27 -16.39
C ASN A 238 4.63 -25.27 -15.77
N ALA A 239 4.86 -25.38 -14.45
CA ALA A 239 5.87 -24.59 -13.75
C ALA A 239 7.27 -24.86 -14.33
N ASP A 240 7.60 -26.12 -14.62
CA ASP A 240 8.87 -26.50 -15.26
C ASP A 240 8.98 -25.85 -16.65
N GLN A 241 7.92 -25.87 -17.45
CA GLN A 241 7.93 -25.21 -18.75
C GLN A 241 8.18 -23.70 -18.66
N MET A 242 7.65 -23.02 -17.64
CA MET A 242 7.89 -21.60 -17.39
C MET A 242 9.35 -21.35 -16.98
N LEU A 243 9.89 -22.17 -16.07
CA LEU A 243 11.31 -22.15 -15.68
C LEU A 243 12.23 -22.32 -16.88
N GLN A 244 11.96 -23.31 -17.75
CA GLN A 244 12.77 -23.54 -18.97
C GLN A 244 12.68 -22.39 -19.99
N GLN A 245 11.66 -21.53 -19.91
CA GLN A 245 11.50 -20.34 -20.75
C GLN A 245 12.10 -19.07 -20.14
N GLY A 246 12.60 -19.13 -18.90
CA GLY A 246 13.08 -17.98 -18.16
C GLY A 246 11.95 -17.02 -17.76
N LEU A 247 10.73 -17.54 -17.59
CA LEU A 247 9.54 -16.80 -17.17
C LEU A 247 9.17 -17.20 -15.74
N GLY A 248 9.01 -16.22 -14.85
CA GLY A 248 8.64 -16.43 -13.44
C GLY A 248 9.52 -15.66 -12.46
N GLU A 249 8.97 -15.33 -11.28
CA GLU A 249 9.64 -14.54 -10.25
C GLU A 249 10.79 -15.30 -9.56
N ASP A 250 10.74 -16.65 -9.53
CA ASP A 250 11.70 -17.50 -8.80
C ASP A 250 12.88 -18.04 -9.64
N VAL A 251 13.02 -17.61 -10.90
CA VAL A 251 14.04 -18.15 -11.84
C VAL A 251 15.46 -17.93 -11.32
N ASP A 252 15.71 -16.75 -10.76
CA ASP A 252 17.03 -16.38 -10.22
C ASP A 252 17.32 -17.08 -8.89
N ASP A 253 16.29 -17.48 -8.14
CA ASP A 253 16.39 -18.07 -6.80
C ASP A 253 16.82 -19.52 -6.88
N LYS A 254 16.19 -20.29 -7.77
CA LYS A 254 16.57 -21.68 -8.07
C LYS A 254 18.02 -21.78 -8.55
N GLN A 255 18.47 -20.86 -9.41
CA GLN A 255 19.84 -20.86 -9.91
C GLN A 255 20.89 -20.64 -8.80
N ARG A 256 20.55 -19.83 -7.78
CA ARG A 256 21.41 -19.59 -6.62
C ARG A 256 21.53 -20.83 -5.74
N ALA A 257 20.44 -21.54 -5.47
CA ALA A 257 20.48 -22.80 -4.72
C ALA A 257 21.37 -23.85 -5.40
N LEU A 258 21.22 -24.02 -6.72
CA LEU A 258 22.01 -24.96 -7.52
C LEU A 258 23.51 -24.63 -7.54
N ALA A 259 23.87 -23.34 -7.42
CA ALA A 259 25.27 -22.92 -7.35
C ALA A 259 26.00 -23.52 -6.14
N CYS A 260 25.30 -23.95 -5.08
CA CYS A 260 25.89 -24.55 -3.88
C CYS A 260 26.15 -26.07 -3.97
N ILE A 261 25.82 -26.75 -5.08
CA ILE A 261 25.95 -28.21 -5.20
C ILE A 261 27.39 -28.66 -5.51
N ARG A 262 28.04 -28.08 -6.53
CA ARG A 262 29.37 -28.52 -6.99
C ARG A 262 30.40 -27.41 -6.93
N VAL A 263 31.61 -27.73 -6.48
CA VAL A 263 32.73 -26.78 -6.49
C VAL A 263 33.24 -26.56 -7.92
N ASP A 264 33.45 -25.30 -8.30
CA ASP A 264 34.33 -24.95 -9.40
C ASP A 264 35.78 -24.88 -8.91
N GLU A 265 36.55 -25.93 -9.18
CA GLU A 265 37.94 -26.07 -8.74
C GLU A 265 38.83 -24.89 -9.17
N ALA A 266 38.56 -24.29 -10.33
CA ALA A 266 39.34 -23.16 -10.82
C ALA A 266 39.03 -21.89 -10.02
N GLY A 267 37.75 -21.55 -9.87
CA GLY A 267 37.31 -20.38 -9.11
C GLY A 267 37.66 -20.49 -7.62
N LEU A 268 37.55 -21.68 -7.03
CA LEU A 268 37.98 -21.92 -5.65
C LEU A 268 39.49 -21.72 -5.50
N ALA A 269 40.31 -22.29 -6.39
CA ALA A 269 41.76 -22.11 -6.34
C ALA A 269 42.17 -20.63 -6.44
N GLU A 270 41.46 -19.85 -7.26
CA GLU A 270 41.67 -18.41 -7.37
C GLU A 270 41.31 -17.67 -6.08
N PHE A 271 40.20 -18.02 -5.41
CA PHE A 271 39.85 -17.47 -4.10
C PHE A 271 40.96 -17.73 -3.06
N TYR A 272 41.48 -18.96 -3.01
CA TYR A 272 42.59 -19.32 -2.12
C TYR A 272 43.87 -18.53 -2.43
N GLU A 273 44.18 -18.32 -3.71
CA GLU A 273 45.33 -17.49 -4.11
C GLU A 273 45.13 -16.02 -3.70
N LEU A 274 43.91 -15.50 -3.86
CA LEU A 274 43.59 -14.09 -3.61
C LEU A 274 43.60 -13.73 -2.12
N PHE A 275 42.90 -14.51 -1.29
CA PHE A 275 42.66 -14.20 0.12
C PHE A 275 43.59 -14.95 1.08
N CYS A 276 44.19 -16.08 0.66
CA CYS A 276 44.99 -16.95 1.51
C CYS A 276 44.32 -17.23 2.88
N PRO A 277 43.04 -17.64 2.91
CA PRO A 277 42.20 -17.63 4.11
C PRO A 277 42.74 -18.55 5.21
N GLU A 278 43.48 -19.60 4.85
CA GLU A 278 44.12 -20.53 5.79
C GLU A 278 45.10 -19.83 6.77
N ARG A 279 45.64 -18.67 6.39
CA ARG A 279 46.50 -17.87 7.28
C ARG A 279 45.72 -17.16 8.39
N TYR A 280 44.40 -17.16 8.29
CA TYR A 280 43.48 -16.28 9.00
C TYR A 280 42.36 -17.04 9.74
N GLY A 281 42.53 -18.35 9.97
CA GLY A 281 41.55 -19.16 10.71
C GLY A 281 40.30 -19.45 9.90
N TYR A 282 40.46 -20.01 8.71
CA TYR A 282 39.37 -20.33 7.79
C TYR A 282 38.49 -21.48 8.27
N GLU A 283 37.21 -21.19 8.45
CA GLU A 283 36.13 -22.14 8.65
C GLU A 283 35.34 -22.28 7.34
N LYS A 284 35.18 -23.52 6.88
CA LYS A 284 34.51 -23.81 5.60
C LYS A 284 33.17 -24.48 5.85
N ASN A 285 32.15 -24.01 5.14
CA ASN A 285 30.86 -24.69 5.00
C ASN A 285 30.07 -24.89 6.31
N ALA A 286 30.22 -24.03 7.34
CA ALA A 286 29.62 -24.27 8.66
C ALA A 286 29.11 -22.99 9.40
N PRO A 287 27.93 -22.46 9.06
CA PRO A 287 27.19 -22.68 7.81
C PRO A 287 27.85 -21.98 6.62
N CYS A 288 28.71 -21.00 6.86
CA CYS A 288 29.27 -20.10 5.87
C CYS A 288 30.79 -20.33 5.71
N CYS A 289 31.39 -19.72 4.69
CA CYS A 289 32.84 -19.67 4.52
C CYS A 289 33.38 -18.41 5.23
N GLU A 290 34.10 -18.59 6.34
CA GLU A 290 34.43 -17.51 7.27
C GLU A 290 35.91 -17.48 7.65
N PHE A 291 36.52 -16.30 7.74
CA PHE A 291 37.92 -16.12 8.19
C PHE A 291 38.21 -14.70 8.63
N ARG A 292 39.28 -14.50 9.42
CA ARG A 292 39.67 -13.16 9.93
C ARG A 292 40.64 -12.44 9.03
N TYR A 293 40.13 -11.60 8.13
CA TYR A 293 40.92 -10.85 7.18
C TYR A 293 41.55 -9.57 7.78
N PRO A 294 42.84 -9.27 7.52
CA PRO A 294 43.47 -8.04 8.01
C PRO A 294 43.09 -6.82 7.16
N VAL A 295 42.35 -5.89 7.74
CA VAL A 295 42.04 -4.57 7.17
C VAL A 295 42.95 -3.54 7.87
N LYS A 296 44.02 -3.12 7.18
CA LYS A 296 45.13 -2.32 7.77
C LYS A 296 45.74 -3.02 9.00
N GLU A 297 45.54 -2.45 10.19
CA GLU A 297 46.06 -2.96 11.46
C GLU A 297 45.00 -3.75 12.27
N HIS A 298 43.76 -3.88 11.76
CA HIS A 298 42.65 -4.54 12.44
C HIS A 298 42.29 -5.88 11.79
N LEU A 299 41.88 -6.85 12.60
CA LEU A 299 41.36 -8.13 12.12
C LEU A 299 39.84 -8.06 12.06
N VAL A 300 39.29 -8.29 10.87
CA VAL A 300 37.86 -8.21 10.57
C VAL A 300 37.41 -9.60 10.14
N GLU A 301 36.27 -10.07 10.64
CA GLU A 301 35.64 -11.30 10.19
C GLU A 301 35.07 -11.13 8.78
N LEU A 302 35.40 -12.01 7.85
CA LEU A 302 34.84 -12.00 6.50
C LEU A 302 34.06 -13.30 6.33
N SER A 303 32.74 -13.19 6.23
CA SER A 303 31.79 -14.30 6.10
C SER A 303 31.10 -14.24 4.74
N PHE A 304 31.33 -15.26 3.91
CA PHE A 304 30.55 -15.48 2.70
C PHE A 304 29.37 -16.37 3.05
N ARG A 305 28.15 -15.87 2.87
CA ARG A 305 26.87 -16.49 3.27
C ARG A 305 26.46 -17.66 2.35
N MET A 306 27.40 -18.57 2.12
CA MET A 306 27.32 -19.73 1.23
C MET A 306 28.47 -20.71 1.53
N ASN A 307 28.40 -21.93 0.99
CA ASN A 307 29.51 -22.87 1.00
C ASN A 307 30.57 -22.59 -0.07
N GLU A 308 31.65 -23.36 -0.08
CA GLU A 308 32.75 -23.28 -1.06
C GLU A 308 32.27 -23.46 -2.51
N ALA A 309 31.19 -24.23 -2.72
CA ALA A 309 30.61 -24.42 -4.04
C ALA A 309 29.99 -23.13 -4.59
N GLY A 310 29.19 -22.41 -3.78
CA GLY A 310 28.66 -21.10 -4.14
C GLY A 310 29.79 -20.07 -4.30
N LEU A 311 30.70 -20.02 -3.32
CA LEU A 311 31.83 -19.10 -3.30
C LEU A 311 32.72 -19.22 -4.55
N SER A 312 32.97 -20.45 -5.01
CA SER A 312 33.79 -20.71 -6.19
C SER A 312 33.23 -20.10 -7.49
N LYS A 313 31.94 -19.72 -7.52
CA LYS A 313 31.26 -19.14 -8.69
C LYS A 313 31.03 -17.63 -8.61
N MET A 314 31.51 -16.96 -7.56
CA MET A 314 31.30 -15.53 -7.35
C MET A 314 31.95 -14.64 -8.42
N GLY A 315 32.95 -15.15 -9.13
CA GLY A 315 33.67 -14.46 -10.19
C GLY A 315 34.94 -13.77 -9.69
N THR A 316 36.06 -14.08 -10.33
CA THR A 316 37.42 -13.68 -9.94
C THR A 316 37.61 -12.17 -9.93
N ASP A 317 37.08 -11.48 -10.94
CA ASP A 317 37.20 -10.04 -11.08
C ASP A 317 36.47 -9.30 -9.95
N TRP A 318 35.31 -9.82 -9.54
CA TRP A 318 34.54 -9.25 -8.44
C TRP A 318 35.23 -9.49 -7.09
N LEU A 319 35.73 -10.71 -6.83
CA LEU A 319 36.51 -11.02 -5.62
C LEU A 319 37.77 -10.15 -5.51
N ARG A 320 38.40 -9.82 -6.64
CA ARG A 320 39.54 -8.88 -6.68
C ARG A 320 39.14 -7.47 -6.28
N GLN A 321 38.00 -6.96 -6.77
CA GLN A 321 37.49 -5.65 -6.38
C GLN A 321 37.13 -5.60 -4.89
N LEU A 322 36.47 -6.64 -4.36
CA LEU A 322 36.18 -6.77 -2.93
C LEU A 322 37.47 -6.70 -2.11
N LYS A 323 38.49 -7.46 -2.49
CA LYS A 323 39.79 -7.46 -1.83
C LYS A 323 40.47 -6.08 -1.90
N GLU A 324 40.46 -5.42 -3.05
CA GLU A 324 41.05 -4.09 -3.22
C GLU A 324 40.40 -3.06 -2.29
N ARG A 325 39.08 -3.14 -2.09
CA ARG A 325 38.35 -2.28 -1.14
C ARG A 325 38.71 -2.57 0.31
N LEU A 326 38.77 -3.84 0.70
CA LEU A 326 39.23 -4.23 2.04
C LEU A 326 40.68 -3.75 2.30
N ASP A 327 41.59 -3.93 1.33
CA ASP A 327 42.99 -3.51 1.45
C ASP A 327 43.16 -1.98 1.48
N SER A 328 42.23 -1.25 0.84
CA SER A 328 42.21 0.22 0.86
C SER A 328 42.03 0.78 2.27
N GLY A 329 41.30 0.05 3.14
CA GLY A 329 40.89 0.48 4.48
C GLY A 329 39.75 1.50 4.49
N GLU A 330 39.11 1.75 3.35
CA GLU A 330 37.97 2.68 3.22
C GLU A 330 36.82 2.31 4.16
N TRP A 331 36.59 1.02 4.40
CA TRP A 331 35.51 0.54 5.27
C TRP A 331 35.91 0.35 6.73
N LEU A 332 37.14 0.67 7.12
CA LEU A 332 37.67 0.28 8.43
C LEU A 332 36.96 0.99 9.59
N THR A 333 36.59 2.25 9.43
CA THR A 333 35.80 2.98 10.40
C THR A 333 34.59 3.61 9.74
N HIS A 334 33.51 3.71 10.51
CA HIS A 334 32.32 4.43 10.09
C HIS A 334 31.75 5.17 11.28
N ALA A 335 31.31 6.40 11.07
CA ALA A 335 30.58 7.17 12.07
C ALA A 335 29.14 7.35 11.54
N PRO A 336 28.16 6.61 12.09
CA PRO A 336 26.76 6.91 11.86
C PRO A 336 26.45 8.34 12.36
N GLU A 337 25.46 9.00 11.76
CA GLU A 337 25.11 10.37 12.15
C GLU A 337 24.67 10.40 13.62
N GLY A 338 25.39 11.17 14.45
CA GLY A 338 25.08 11.32 15.87
C GLY A 338 25.66 10.24 16.80
N GLU A 339 26.28 9.18 16.26
CA GLU A 339 26.81 8.07 17.05
C GLU A 339 28.33 8.05 17.14
N ALA A 340 28.86 7.23 18.06
CA ALA A 340 30.29 7.01 18.19
C ALA A 340 30.84 6.27 16.96
N GLU A 341 32.04 6.66 16.52
CA GLU A 341 32.74 5.98 15.43
C GLU A 341 32.92 4.49 15.76
N GLY A 342 32.33 3.63 14.93
CA GLY A 342 32.51 2.20 14.99
C GLY A 342 33.73 1.74 14.21
N ILE A 343 34.36 0.67 14.68
CA ILE A 343 35.45 -0.03 14.02
C ILE A 343 34.90 -1.29 13.38
N LEU A 344 35.17 -1.50 12.09
CA LEU A 344 34.70 -2.68 11.36
C LEU A 344 35.18 -3.96 12.06
N ILE A 345 34.24 -4.85 12.38
CA ILE A 345 34.49 -6.16 12.99
C ILE A 345 34.06 -7.33 12.12
N ALA A 346 33.08 -7.17 11.22
CA ALA A 346 32.70 -8.21 10.27
C ALA A 346 32.26 -7.66 8.91
N VAL A 347 32.36 -8.48 7.87
CA VAL A 347 31.91 -8.25 6.50
C VAL A 347 31.17 -9.48 6.03
N LEU A 348 29.89 -9.33 5.71
CA LEU A 348 28.99 -10.39 5.28
C LEU A 348 28.76 -10.25 3.77
N VAL A 349 28.96 -11.32 3.00
CA VAL A 349 28.76 -11.32 1.54
C VAL A 349 27.70 -12.35 1.17
N ASP A 350 26.60 -11.92 0.55
CA ASP A 350 25.57 -12.82 0.05
C ASP A 350 25.82 -13.29 -1.41
N GLN A 351 24.98 -14.20 -1.91
CA GLN A 351 25.09 -14.76 -3.26
C GLN A 351 24.73 -13.75 -4.37
N THR A 352 23.99 -12.70 -4.05
CA THR A 352 23.70 -11.58 -4.97
C THR A 352 24.84 -10.57 -5.04
N ARG A 353 25.92 -10.81 -4.27
CA ARG A 353 27.08 -9.93 -4.09
C ARG A 353 26.78 -8.69 -3.26
N ARG A 354 25.66 -8.64 -2.54
CA ARG A 354 25.40 -7.59 -1.54
C ARG A 354 26.36 -7.78 -0.38
N ILE A 355 26.83 -6.66 0.18
CA ILE A 355 27.85 -6.63 1.23
C ILE A 355 27.26 -5.99 2.47
N GLY A 356 27.24 -6.70 3.59
CA GLY A 356 26.97 -6.17 4.93
C GLY A 356 28.29 -5.83 5.63
N LEU A 357 28.43 -4.64 6.19
CA LEU A 357 29.61 -4.18 6.93
C LEU A 357 29.23 -3.97 8.39
N VAL A 358 29.71 -4.81 9.31
CA VAL A 358 29.40 -4.75 10.75
C VAL A 358 30.53 -4.05 11.50
N TYR A 359 30.19 -3.04 12.29
CA TYR A 359 31.05 -2.16 13.06
C TYR A 359 30.79 -2.32 14.54
N GLN A 360 31.82 -2.28 15.38
CA GLN A 360 31.74 -2.26 16.83
C GLN A 360 32.03 -0.86 17.36
N GLN A 361 31.18 -0.35 18.25
CA GLN A 361 31.33 0.96 18.85
C GLN A 361 32.11 0.93 20.19
N PRO A 362 32.62 2.08 20.67
CA PRO A 362 33.29 2.19 21.96
C PRO A 362 32.34 1.95 23.15
N GLY A 363 32.25 0.71 23.60
CA GLY A 363 31.43 0.23 24.73
C GLY A 363 31.49 -1.30 24.80
N GLU A 364 31.13 -1.93 25.92
CA GLU A 364 30.93 -3.39 25.90
C GLU A 364 29.57 -3.65 25.20
N ASP A 365 29.60 -4.42 24.09
CA ASP A 365 28.45 -5.02 23.39
C ASP A 365 27.59 -4.15 22.41
N GLN A 366 28.08 -3.01 21.89
CA GLN A 366 27.40 -2.23 20.83
C GLN A 366 28.02 -2.42 19.43
N TYR A 367 27.20 -2.75 18.43
CA TYR A 367 27.59 -2.92 17.04
C TYR A 367 26.52 -2.35 16.09
N PHE A 368 26.88 -1.90 14.89
CA PHE A 368 25.95 -1.52 13.80
C PHE A 368 26.42 -2.05 12.44
N GLN A 369 25.53 -2.21 11.46
CA GLN A 369 25.80 -2.85 10.17
C GLN A 369 25.29 -2.00 9.03
N ILE A 370 26.05 -1.87 7.93
CA ILE A 370 25.65 -1.12 6.72
C ILE A 370 25.55 -2.06 5.53
N PHE A 371 24.57 -1.87 4.66
CA PHE A 371 24.45 -2.64 3.41
C PHE A 371 24.94 -1.87 2.18
N LEU A 372 25.72 -2.55 1.35
CA LEU A 372 26.19 -2.09 0.05
C LEU A 372 25.69 -3.01 -1.07
N ASN A 373 25.39 -2.42 -2.23
CA ASN A 373 25.10 -3.13 -3.46
C ASN A 373 26.37 -3.84 -4.00
N SER A 374 26.19 -4.68 -5.01
CA SER A 374 27.27 -5.45 -5.65
C SER A 374 28.43 -4.60 -6.20
N ASP A 375 28.15 -3.35 -6.55
CA ASP A 375 29.11 -2.38 -7.05
C ASP A 375 29.71 -1.48 -5.94
N GLY A 376 29.36 -1.71 -4.67
CA GLY A 376 29.84 -0.93 -3.51
C GLY A 376 29.09 0.36 -3.23
N THR A 377 28.03 0.67 -3.97
CA THR A 377 27.12 1.80 -3.64
C THR A 377 26.31 1.47 -2.38
N LYS A 378 25.94 2.49 -1.60
CA LYS A 378 25.09 2.28 -0.41
C LYS A 378 23.69 1.85 -0.83
N ALA A 379 23.15 0.85 -0.13
CA ALA A 379 21.84 0.25 -0.41
C ALA A 379 20.78 0.60 0.65
N ASP A 380 21.00 1.66 1.43
CA ASP A 380 20.12 2.23 2.47
C ASP A 380 19.51 1.23 3.47
N ALA A 381 20.32 0.84 4.48
CA ALA A 381 19.85 0.40 5.81
C ALA A 381 21.07 0.28 6.77
N ILE A 382 20.90 0.70 8.04
CA ILE A 382 21.85 0.50 9.14
C ILE A 382 21.19 -0.39 10.22
N TRP A 383 21.82 -1.47 10.69
CA TRP A 383 21.26 -2.44 11.67
C TRP A 383 22.16 -2.62 12.91
N SER A 384 21.67 -2.51 14.15
CA SER A 384 22.47 -2.57 15.40
C SER A 384 22.25 -3.84 16.25
N SER A 385 23.22 -4.21 17.09
CA SER A 385 23.31 -5.49 17.82
C SER A 385 22.59 -5.56 19.16
N THR A 386 21.78 -4.57 19.50
CA THR A 386 20.94 -4.61 20.69
C THR A 386 19.81 -5.67 20.57
N ASP A 387 19.57 -6.23 19.38
CA ASP A 387 18.37 -7.02 19.05
C ASP A 387 18.57 -8.53 18.74
N SER A 388 19.12 -9.32 19.67
CA SER A 388 18.88 -10.78 19.65
C SER A 388 18.48 -11.34 21.02
N ARG A 389 17.19 -11.24 21.33
CA ARG A 389 16.47 -12.00 22.37
C ARG A 389 15.31 -12.72 21.67
N GLY A 390 14.84 -13.86 22.20
CA GLY A 390 13.59 -14.47 21.71
C GLY A 390 12.44 -13.45 21.71
N PRO A 391 11.35 -13.69 20.96
CA PRO A 391 10.36 -12.65 20.71
C PRO A 391 9.91 -12.03 22.01
N GLU A 392 10.08 -10.72 22.11
CA GLU A 392 9.64 -9.99 23.29
C GLU A 392 8.12 -10.09 23.34
N VAL A 393 7.61 -10.59 24.47
CA VAL A 393 6.18 -10.79 24.72
C VAL A 393 5.79 -10.12 26.02
N TYR A 394 4.56 -9.65 26.09
CA TYR A 394 3.95 -9.25 27.35
C TYR A 394 3.77 -10.46 28.26
N THR A 395 3.89 -10.24 29.57
CA THR A 395 3.39 -11.20 30.56
C THR A 395 1.85 -11.31 30.47
N GLU A 396 1.25 -12.40 30.94
CA GLU A 396 -0.21 -12.58 30.91
C GLU A 396 -0.97 -11.41 31.57
N ASP A 397 -0.44 -10.88 32.67
CA ASP A 397 -1.03 -9.74 33.39
C ASP A 397 -0.89 -8.42 32.59
N GLU A 398 0.24 -8.22 31.90
CA GLU A 398 0.43 -7.06 31.01
C GLU A 398 -0.46 -7.15 29.77
N MET A 399 -0.55 -8.33 29.15
CA MET A 399 -1.41 -8.58 27.99
C MET A 399 -2.89 -8.37 28.35
N SER A 400 -3.33 -8.83 29.52
CA SER A 400 -4.69 -8.57 30.03
C SER A 400 -4.96 -7.08 30.22
N ALA A 401 -3.97 -6.32 30.72
CA ALA A 401 -4.10 -4.88 30.89
C ALA A 401 -4.20 -4.16 29.54
N ILE A 402 -3.44 -4.60 28.53
CA ILE A 402 -3.51 -4.06 27.17
C ILE A 402 -4.84 -4.40 26.51
N GLU A 403 -5.32 -5.64 26.60
CA GLU A 403 -6.63 -6.06 26.06
C GLU A 403 -7.78 -5.25 26.69
N GLU A 404 -7.77 -5.09 28.01
CA GLU A 404 -8.78 -4.28 28.71
C GLU A 404 -8.68 -2.80 28.34
N HIS A 405 -7.46 -2.27 28.14
CA HIS A 405 -7.26 -0.91 27.66
C HIS A 405 -7.79 -0.70 26.25
N ILE A 406 -7.53 -1.64 25.32
CA ILE A 406 -8.05 -1.58 23.95
C ILE A 406 -9.57 -1.61 23.96
N LYS A 407 -10.20 -2.49 24.77
CA LYS A 407 -11.67 -2.57 24.89
C LYS A 407 -12.28 -1.29 25.44
N ASN A 408 -11.67 -0.71 26.47
CA ASN A 408 -12.17 0.52 27.09
C ASN A 408 -11.91 1.78 26.25
N THR A 409 -10.87 1.76 25.42
CA THR A 409 -10.41 2.93 24.65
C THR A 409 -10.97 2.91 23.23
N PHE A 410 -10.75 1.83 22.50
CA PHE A 410 -11.14 1.69 21.10
C PHE A 410 -12.45 0.91 20.93
N GLY A 411 -12.79 -0.01 21.83
CA GLY A 411 -14.05 -0.78 21.79
C GLY A 411 -13.86 -2.29 21.78
N GLU A 412 -14.96 -3.03 21.91
CA GLU A 412 -14.96 -4.49 21.94
C GLU A 412 -14.49 -5.09 20.61
N PHE A 413 -13.67 -6.14 20.69
CA PHE A 413 -13.20 -6.89 19.52
C PHE A 413 -13.28 -8.39 19.78
N ASP A 414 -13.87 -9.12 18.82
CA ASP A 414 -13.96 -10.58 18.84
C ASP A 414 -12.97 -11.23 17.85
N ASN A 415 -12.48 -10.46 16.87
CA ASN A 415 -11.60 -10.93 15.81
C ASN A 415 -10.19 -10.39 16.03
N VAL A 416 -9.21 -11.30 16.03
CA VAL A 416 -7.79 -10.98 16.11
C VAL A 416 -7.08 -11.68 14.97
N PHE A 417 -6.29 -10.93 14.20
CA PHE A 417 -5.36 -11.54 13.25
C PHE A 417 -4.08 -11.90 14.00
N HIS A 418 -3.99 -13.17 14.36
CA HIS A 418 -2.83 -13.66 15.08
C HIS A 418 -1.60 -13.68 14.18
N GLU A 419 -0.50 -13.14 14.68
CA GLU A 419 0.77 -13.25 14.00
C GLU A 419 1.29 -14.67 14.15
N LEU A 420 1.26 -15.38 13.03
CA LEU A 420 1.61 -16.79 13.00
C LEU A 420 3.07 -17.03 13.38
N VAL A 421 3.96 -16.02 13.26
CA VAL A 421 5.39 -16.13 13.53
C VAL A 421 6.03 -14.80 13.90
N SER A 422 6.83 -14.85 14.96
CA SER A 422 7.35 -13.68 15.66
C SER A 422 8.86 -13.81 15.85
N PRO A 423 9.67 -13.35 14.88
CA PRO A 423 11.13 -13.46 14.96
C PRO A 423 11.76 -12.54 16.04
N ASP A 424 11.04 -11.53 16.50
CA ASP A 424 11.53 -10.39 17.27
C ASP A 424 10.54 -9.88 18.34
N ILE A 425 9.29 -9.68 17.95
CA ILE A 425 8.12 -9.37 18.78
C ILE A 425 6.92 -10.14 18.24
N HIS A 426 5.98 -10.49 19.10
CA HIS A 426 4.71 -11.09 18.70
C HIS A 426 3.63 -10.03 18.57
N VAL A 427 3.26 -9.69 17.33
CA VAL A 427 2.35 -8.57 17.04
C VAL A 427 1.04 -9.07 16.46
N ASP A 428 0.06 -9.27 17.32
CA ASP A 428 -1.30 -9.52 16.90
C ASP A 428 -1.99 -8.23 16.43
N ILE A 429 -2.99 -8.35 15.55
CA ILE A 429 -3.82 -7.21 15.14
C ILE A 429 -5.24 -7.43 15.65
N CYS A 430 -5.63 -6.66 16.66
CA CYS A 430 -7.00 -6.59 17.16
C CYS A 430 -7.87 -5.85 16.14
N VAL A 431 -8.96 -6.49 15.71
CA VAL A 431 -9.91 -5.90 14.75
C VAL A 431 -11.13 -5.40 15.52
N VAL A 432 -11.15 -4.12 15.83
CA VAL A 432 -12.30 -3.49 16.48
C VAL A 432 -13.30 -3.06 15.39
N PRO A 433 -14.51 -3.65 15.32
CA PRO A 433 -15.49 -3.32 14.28
C PRO A 433 -16.06 -1.90 14.44
N PRO A 434 -16.71 -1.37 13.39
CA PRO A 434 -17.55 -0.19 13.51
C PRO A 434 -18.64 -0.38 14.57
N SER A 435 -19.03 0.71 15.22
CA SER A 435 -20.14 0.77 16.17
C SER A 435 -21.04 1.97 15.84
N GLU A 436 -22.22 2.06 16.46
CA GLU A 436 -23.13 3.20 16.26
C GLU A 436 -22.48 4.56 16.55
N ALA A 437 -21.48 4.62 17.43
CA ALA A 437 -20.74 5.85 17.75
C ALA A 437 -19.44 6.04 16.92
N ARG A 438 -19.06 5.05 16.09
CA ARG A 438 -17.79 5.04 15.37
C ARG A 438 -17.90 4.23 14.08
N ASP A 439 -18.13 4.90 12.95
CA ASP A 439 -18.36 4.25 11.65
C ASP A 439 -17.07 3.88 10.91
N TYR A 440 -16.12 3.24 11.60
CA TYR A 440 -14.89 2.73 11.00
C TYR A 440 -14.30 1.57 11.82
N TYR A 441 -13.55 0.70 11.14
CA TYR A 441 -12.72 -0.32 11.78
C TYR A 441 -11.50 0.34 12.42
N THR A 442 -11.12 -0.10 13.61
CA THR A 442 -9.80 0.23 14.17
C THR A 442 -8.99 -1.05 14.28
N LEU A 443 -7.87 -1.08 13.56
CA LEU A 443 -6.88 -2.14 13.69
C LEU A 443 -5.83 -1.67 14.68
N VAL A 444 -5.63 -2.41 15.76
CA VAL A 444 -4.67 -2.07 16.83
C VAL A 444 -3.65 -3.18 16.95
N THR A 445 -2.37 -2.84 16.99
CA THR A 445 -1.33 -3.81 17.33
C THR A 445 -1.44 -4.21 18.79
N MET A 446 -1.18 -5.47 19.07
CA MET A 446 -1.09 -6.00 20.42
C MET A 446 0.17 -6.85 20.50
N GLY A 447 1.19 -6.32 21.19
CA GLY A 447 2.47 -6.95 21.43
C GLY A 447 3.68 -6.23 20.86
N MET A 448 3.51 -5.11 20.14
CA MET A 448 4.63 -4.24 19.78
C MET A 448 5.33 -3.68 21.01
N GLY A 449 4.55 -3.24 22.00
CA GLY A 449 5.10 -2.61 23.20
C GLY A 449 5.70 -3.62 24.18
N ALA A 450 5.73 -4.91 23.83
CA ALA A 450 6.53 -5.88 24.55
C ALA A 450 8.02 -5.51 24.48
N HIS A 451 8.48 -5.04 23.32
CA HIS A 451 9.83 -4.52 23.13
C HIS A 451 10.00 -3.12 23.75
N ARG A 452 11.12 -2.94 24.45
CA ARG A 452 11.53 -1.65 25.00
C ARG A 452 12.41 -0.91 23.99
N MET A 453 11.82 0.09 23.33
CA MET A 453 12.46 0.95 22.34
C MET A 453 13.62 1.76 22.92
N ASN A 454 14.60 2.08 22.08
CA ASN A 454 15.80 2.82 22.46
C ASN A 454 15.55 4.35 22.50
N VAL A 455 14.99 4.84 23.60
CA VAL A 455 14.67 6.26 23.81
C VAL A 455 15.87 7.01 24.42
N PRO A 456 16.24 8.21 23.91
CA PRO A 456 17.31 9.04 24.49
C PRO A 456 17.13 9.34 25.98
N GLU A 457 18.23 9.35 26.76
CA GLU A 457 18.18 9.58 28.22
C GLU A 457 17.53 10.92 28.60
N GLU A 458 17.62 11.94 27.75
CA GLU A 458 16.98 13.25 27.95
C GLU A 458 15.45 13.17 27.93
N LEU A 459 14.89 12.14 27.30
CA LEU A 459 13.45 11.91 27.17
C LEU A 459 12.92 10.85 28.15
N ALA A 460 13.77 10.28 29.01
CA ALA A 460 13.38 9.27 29.99
C ALA A 460 12.30 9.74 30.98
N GLU A 461 12.09 11.05 31.15
CA GLU A 461 10.99 11.59 31.97
C GLU A 461 9.60 11.39 31.34
N TYR A 462 9.53 11.18 30.02
CA TYR A 462 8.29 11.04 29.25
C TYR A 462 7.82 9.59 29.07
N LYS A 463 8.61 8.60 29.52
CA LYS A 463 8.27 7.16 29.50
C LYS A 463 7.83 6.62 28.12
N LEU A 464 8.62 6.93 27.09
CA LEU A 464 8.31 6.58 25.70
C LEU A 464 8.85 5.21 25.27
N GLU A 465 9.30 4.38 26.21
CA GLU A 465 10.06 3.17 25.89
C GLU A 465 9.19 2.05 25.32
N ARG A 466 7.86 2.13 25.37
CA ARG A 466 6.95 1.09 24.86
C ARG A 466 5.80 1.74 24.11
N ALA A 467 5.40 1.16 22.97
CA ALA A 467 4.29 1.68 22.18
C ALA A 467 3.49 0.60 21.43
N GLU A 468 2.23 0.91 21.13
CA GLU A 468 1.34 0.20 20.22
C GLU A 468 0.84 1.15 19.13
N LEU A 469 0.44 0.61 17.99
CA LEU A 469 -0.01 1.35 16.81
C LEU A 469 -1.47 1.05 16.50
N ALA A 470 -2.19 2.07 16.05
CA ALA A 470 -3.56 1.95 15.57
C ALA A 470 -3.69 2.54 14.16
N ILE A 471 -4.51 1.92 13.30
CA ILE A 471 -4.93 2.50 12.02
C ILE A 471 -6.44 2.35 11.85
N ALA A 472 -7.10 3.40 11.37
CA ALA A 472 -8.55 3.44 11.19
C ALA A 472 -8.88 3.19 9.71
N LEU A 473 -9.76 2.23 9.42
CA LEU A 473 -10.17 1.85 8.06
C LEU A 473 -11.68 2.04 7.88
N PRO A 474 -12.15 2.45 6.70
CA PRO A 474 -13.57 2.71 6.48
C PRO A 474 -14.39 1.41 6.63
N PRO A 475 -15.70 1.52 6.91
CA PRO A 475 -16.54 0.38 7.29
C PRO A 475 -16.79 -0.60 6.13
N ASP A 476 -16.51 -0.20 4.90
CA ASP A 476 -16.58 -1.03 3.69
C ASP A 476 -15.26 -1.73 3.34
N TRP A 477 -14.19 -1.54 4.14
CA TRP A 477 -12.91 -2.19 3.91
C TRP A 477 -13.00 -3.71 4.07
N LYS A 478 -12.51 -4.47 3.08
CA LYS A 478 -12.65 -5.92 3.05
C LYS A 478 -11.57 -6.62 3.87
N LEU A 479 -11.95 -7.13 5.03
CA LEU A 479 -11.07 -7.83 5.98
C LEU A 479 -11.25 -9.36 6.00
N ASP A 480 -11.97 -9.92 5.02
CA ASP A 480 -12.13 -11.38 4.89
C ASP A 480 -10.90 -12.04 4.24
N LYS A 481 -10.70 -13.33 4.52
CA LYS A 481 -9.51 -14.10 4.11
C LYS A 481 -9.27 -14.11 2.59
N GLU A 482 -10.32 -14.06 1.76
CA GLU A 482 -10.16 -14.08 0.31
C GLU A 482 -9.78 -12.71 -0.23
N SER A 483 -10.40 -11.64 0.27
CA SER A 483 -10.06 -10.26 -0.13
C SER A 483 -8.65 -9.85 0.30
N LEU A 484 -8.18 -10.32 1.46
CA LEU A 484 -6.83 -10.03 1.98
C LEU A 484 -5.68 -10.71 1.20
N LYS A 485 -5.96 -11.52 0.17
CA LYS A 485 -4.95 -12.01 -0.78
C LYS A 485 -4.52 -10.94 -1.79
N ASP A 486 -5.30 -9.87 -1.91
CA ASP A 486 -5.06 -8.76 -2.82
C ASP A 486 -4.46 -7.58 -2.04
N GLU A 487 -3.32 -7.07 -2.51
CA GLU A 487 -2.55 -6.02 -1.85
C GLU A 487 -3.37 -4.74 -1.63
N ARG A 488 -4.39 -4.49 -2.47
CA ARG A 488 -5.30 -3.34 -2.34
C ARG A 488 -6.02 -3.29 -0.99
N TRP A 489 -6.28 -4.45 -0.38
CA TRP A 489 -6.94 -4.56 0.93
C TRP A 489 -5.96 -4.85 2.07
N TYR A 490 -4.83 -5.51 1.77
CA TYR A 490 -3.86 -5.97 2.77
C TYR A 490 -2.87 -4.90 3.25
N TRP A 491 -2.53 -3.92 2.41
CA TRP A 491 -1.42 -2.99 2.69
C TRP A 491 -1.48 -2.26 4.05
N PRO A 492 -2.64 -1.91 4.66
CA PRO A 492 -2.65 -1.29 5.99
C PRO A 492 -2.15 -2.23 7.09
N ILE A 493 -2.44 -3.53 6.98
CA ILE A 493 -1.94 -4.58 7.89
C ILE A 493 -0.43 -4.73 7.70
N GLY A 494 0.04 -4.73 6.44
CA GLY A 494 1.46 -4.73 6.11
C GLY A 494 2.21 -3.54 6.72
N LEU A 495 1.64 -2.34 6.63
CA LEU A 495 2.20 -1.11 7.17
C LEU A 495 2.37 -1.18 8.70
N LEU A 496 1.35 -1.62 9.45
CA LEU A 496 1.45 -1.81 10.91
C LEU A 496 2.58 -2.77 11.29
N LYS A 497 2.71 -3.89 10.57
CA LYS A 497 3.75 -4.90 10.82
C LYS A 497 5.16 -4.39 10.56
N VAL A 498 5.35 -3.57 9.53
CA VAL A 498 6.64 -2.93 9.23
C VAL A 498 7.00 -1.92 10.31
N LEU A 499 6.07 -1.05 10.70
CA LEU A 499 6.30 -0.04 11.74
C LEU A 499 6.59 -0.65 13.10
N ALA A 500 5.87 -1.71 13.49
CA ALA A 500 6.08 -2.38 14.77
C ALA A 500 7.52 -2.93 14.94
N ARG A 501 8.17 -3.30 13.83
CA ARG A 501 9.54 -3.85 13.80
C ARG A 501 10.62 -2.82 13.53
N LEU A 502 10.26 -1.58 13.25
CA LEU A 502 11.23 -0.51 12.98
C LEU A 502 12.10 -0.18 14.22
N PRO A 503 11.56 -0.10 15.45
CA PRO A 503 12.37 0.11 16.65
C PRO A 503 13.47 -0.94 16.84
N ILE A 504 13.18 -2.18 16.44
CA ILE A 504 14.08 -3.33 16.55
C ILE A 504 15.09 -3.28 15.40
N SER A 505 14.63 -3.37 14.16
CA SER A 505 15.56 -3.39 13.01
C SER A 505 16.48 -2.16 12.89
N GLY A 506 16.05 -1.01 13.41
CA GLY A 506 16.80 0.24 13.42
C GLY A 506 17.34 0.66 14.78
N ASP A 507 17.23 -0.15 15.84
CA ASP A 507 17.62 0.18 17.23
C ASP A 507 17.20 1.60 17.64
N THR A 508 15.93 1.91 17.36
CA THR A 508 15.35 3.25 17.43
C THR A 508 14.09 3.24 18.29
N TRP A 509 13.36 4.35 18.28
CA TRP A 509 12.09 4.48 18.96
C TRP A 509 11.07 5.19 18.07
N LEU A 510 9.82 4.86 18.29
CA LEU A 510 8.69 5.49 17.63
C LEU A 510 7.98 6.41 18.62
N GLY A 511 7.69 7.62 18.15
CA GLY A 511 7.03 8.64 18.94
C GLY A 511 6.19 9.55 18.06
N PHE A 512 5.45 10.43 18.71
CA PHE A 512 4.69 11.47 18.03
C PHE A 512 5.58 12.26 17.05
N GLY A 513 5.10 12.44 15.82
CA GLY A 513 5.79 13.15 14.76
C GLY A 513 6.86 12.34 14.00
N HIS A 514 7.11 11.08 14.35
CA HIS A 514 7.99 10.22 13.55
C HIS A 514 7.32 9.80 12.24
N THR A 515 8.13 9.55 11.20
CA THR A 515 7.68 9.22 9.84
C THR A 515 8.43 8.04 9.24
N MET A 516 7.76 7.27 8.38
CA MET A 516 8.35 6.18 7.59
C MET A 516 8.08 6.41 6.09
N ASP A 517 9.08 6.14 5.24
CA ASP A 517 9.00 6.31 3.78
C ASP A 517 9.26 4.98 3.06
N LYS A 518 8.26 4.47 2.31
CA LYS A 518 8.34 3.22 1.53
C LYS A 518 9.03 3.40 0.17
N GLN A 519 9.29 4.63 -0.28
CA GLN A 519 9.81 4.95 -1.63
C GLN A 519 8.92 4.60 -2.83
N SER A 520 7.86 3.81 -2.63
CA SER A 520 6.91 3.38 -3.63
C SER A 520 5.49 3.36 -3.04
N PRO A 521 4.43 3.40 -3.86
CA PRO A 521 3.06 3.33 -3.36
C PRO A 521 2.77 2.08 -2.50
N PHE A 522 1.83 2.19 -1.57
CA PHE A 522 1.44 1.04 -0.74
C PHE A 522 0.77 -0.08 -1.53
N ALA A 523 -0.06 0.27 -2.52
CA ALA A 523 -0.73 -0.64 -3.47
C ALA A 523 -0.98 0.09 -4.80
N GLU A 524 -1.37 -0.63 -5.87
CA GLU A 524 -1.59 -0.05 -7.21
C GLU A 524 -2.71 1.01 -7.26
N ASN A 525 -3.68 0.94 -6.34
CA ASN A 525 -4.85 1.83 -6.32
C ASN A 525 -4.67 3.09 -5.44
N THR A 526 -3.45 3.39 -5.00
CA THR A 526 -3.15 4.59 -4.20
C THR A 526 -1.77 5.13 -4.54
N THR A 527 -1.52 6.40 -4.28
CA THR A 527 -0.18 7.02 -4.37
C THR A 527 0.40 7.34 -2.98
N LEU A 528 -0.29 6.96 -1.90
CA LEU A 528 0.24 7.02 -0.53
C LEU A 528 1.50 6.13 -0.45
N CYS A 529 2.59 6.69 0.05
CA CYS A 529 3.91 6.04 0.05
C CYS A 529 4.68 6.20 1.36
N ALA A 530 4.12 6.92 2.34
CA ALA A 530 4.76 7.21 3.62
C ALA A 530 3.74 7.14 4.76
N ALA A 531 4.18 7.27 6.01
CA ALA A 531 3.31 7.30 7.19
C ALA A 531 3.84 8.26 8.26
N LEU A 532 2.94 8.88 9.03
CA LEU A 532 3.19 9.74 10.19
C LEU A 532 2.54 9.13 11.45
N LEU A 533 3.22 9.25 12.60
CA LEU A 533 2.69 8.84 13.89
C LEU A 533 2.15 10.03 14.69
N VAL A 534 0.91 9.92 15.16
CA VAL A 534 0.23 10.96 15.95
C VAL A 534 -0.49 10.37 17.16
N GLY A 535 -1.01 11.22 18.05
CA GLY A 535 -1.89 10.77 19.14
C GLY A 535 -3.20 10.15 18.61
N PRO A 536 -3.79 9.14 19.26
CA PRO A 536 -5.06 8.53 18.87
C PRO A 536 -6.22 9.53 18.79
N GLN A 537 -6.61 9.93 17.57
CA GLN A 537 -7.44 11.12 17.32
C GLN A 537 -8.84 11.08 17.96
N ASP A 538 -9.45 9.91 18.06
CA ASP A 538 -10.83 9.75 18.57
C ASP A 538 -10.91 9.55 20.10
N VAL A 539 -9.76 9.43 20.79
CA VAL A 539 -9.70 9.06 22.22
C VAL A 539 -8.81 9.96 23.08
N VAL A 540 -8.20 11.00 22.46
CA VAL A 540 -7.32 11.98 23.13
C VAL A 540 -7.95 12.56 24.40
N TRP A 541 -9.27 12.79 24.40
CA TRP A 541 -9.98 13.44 25.51
C TRP A 541 -10.25 12.54 26.72
N ASN A 542 -10.03 11.22 26.61
CA ASN A 542 -10.29 10.23 27.66
C ASN A 542 -9.02 9.67 28.33
N GLY A 543 -7.82 10.14 27.92
CA GLY A 543 -6.55 9.61 28.43
C GLY A 543 -6.20 8.21 27.92
N GLY A 544 -6.77 7.81 26.77
CA GLY A 544 -6.55 6.51 26.13
C GLY A 544 -5.18 6.35 25.45
N GLU A 545 -4.37 7.40 25.43
CA GLU A 545 -3.05 7.43 24.79
C GLU A 545 -2.01 6.58 25.53
N VAL A 546 -2.27 6.25 26.80
CA VAL A 546 -1.32 5.53 27.66
C VAL A 546 -2.02 4.42 28.44
N CYS A 547 -1.54 3.20 28.30
CA CYS A 547 -1.88 2.08 29.17
C CYS A 547 -0.83 1.94 30.29
N THR A 548 -1.27 1.88 31.56
CA THR A 548 -0.36 1.60 32.68
C THR A 548 -0.34 0.10 32.96
N LEU A 549 0.84 -0.52 32.81
CA LEU A 549 1.05 -1.93 33.08
C LEU A 549 1.06 -2.23 34.59
N PRO A 550 0.83 -3.49 35.02
CA PRO A 550 0.89 -3.89 36.44
C PRO A 550 2.24 -3.58 37.12
N SER A 551 3.33 -3.50 36.35
CA SER A 551 4.66 -3.10 36.82
C SER A 551 4.78 -1.60 37.16
N GLY A 552 3.83 -0.78 36.69
CA GLY A 552 3.86 0.69 36.76
C GLY A 552 4.55 1.36 35.57
N GLU A 553 4.98 0.59 34.57
CA GLU A 553 5.46 1.08 33.27
C GLU A 553 4.28 1.49 32.37
N GLU A 554 4.56 2.29 31.35
CA GLU A 554 3.57 2.88 30.47
C GLU A 554 3.78 2.41 29.02
N VAL A 555 2.68 2.13 28.32
CA VAL A 555 2.65 1.78 26.89
C VAL A 555 1.86 2.85 26.15
N ASN A 556 2.51 3.54 25.21
CA ASN A 556 1.94 4.66 24.47
C ASN A 556 1.23 4.15 23.21
N PHE A 557 0.05 4.66 22.89
CA PHE A 557 -0.67 4.32 21.66
C PHE A 557 -0.49 5.44 20.64
N TYR A 558 -0.12 5.09 19.41
CA TYR A 558 0.00 6.05 18.30
C TYR A 558 -0.89 5.66 17.14
N GLN A 559 -1.57 6.65 16.57
CA GLN A 559 -2.32 6.51 15.33
C GLN A 559 -1.36 6.66 14.14
N VAL A 560 -1.46 5.73 13.20
CA VAL A 560 -0.72 5.75 11.93
C VAL A 560 -1.56 6.48 10.89
N ILE A 561 -1.00 7.55 10.31
CA ILE A 561 -1.60 8.35 9.24
C ILE A 561 -0.78 8.17 7.96
N PRO A 562 -1.29 7.47 6.94
CA PRO A 562 -0.61 7.36 5.64
C PRO A 562 -0.46 8.74 4.97
N LEU A 563 0.70 9.00 4.37
CA LEU A 563 1.08 10.25 3.73
C LEU A 563 1.44 10.09 2.25
N TYR A 564 1.21 11.15 1.49
CA TYR A 564 1.79 11.36 0.16
C TYR A 564 3.25 11.83 0.27
N ARG A 565 3.99 11.74 -0.85
CA ARG A 565 5.41 12.11 -0.92
C ARG A 565 5.68 13.56 -0.53
N ASN A 566 4.90 14.49 -1.05
CA ASN A 566 5.03 15.92 -0.74
C ASN A 566 4.63 16.25 0.71
N GLU A 567 3.66 15.58 1.32
CA GLU A 567 3.34 15.73 2.74
C GLU A 567 4.51 15.30 3.64
N LEU A 568 5.14 14.18 3.30
CA LEU A 568 6.38 13.76 3.95
C LEU A 568 7.47 14.84 3.79
N ASN A 569 7.70 15.33 2.57
CA ASN A 569 8.71 16.36 2.30
C ASN A 569 8.43 17.64 3.09
N TYR A 570 7.18 18.10 3.13
CA TYR A 570 6.79 19.29 3.87
C TYR A 570 7.02 19.13 5.38
N LYS A 571 6.68 17.96 5.94
CA LYS A 571 6.99 17.64 7.34
C LYS A 571 8.49 17.65 7.61
N LEU A 572 9.30 17.12 6.70
CA LEU A 572 10.76 17.14 6.83
C LEU A 572 11.32 18.58 6.82
N GLU A 573 10.64 19.51 6.14
CA GLU A 573 11.02 20.92 6.09
C GLU A 573 10.47 21.76 7.27
N HIS A 574 9.27 21.45 7.78
CA HIS A 574 8.50 22.32 8.69
C HIS A 574 8.08 21.67 10.02
N GLU A 575 8.52 20.44 10.30
CA GLU A 575 8.16 19.63 11.48
C GLU A 575 6.72 19.09 11.48
N ALA A 576 6.42 18.18 12.43
CA ALA A 576 5.17 17.42 12.44
C ALA A 576 3.94 18.27 12.78
N ASP A 577 4.05 19.19 13.74
CA ASP A 577 2.93 20.06 14.14
C ASP A 577 2.46 20.94 12.98
N ALA A 578 3.38 21.47 12.16
CA ALA A 578 3.04 22.26 10.99
C ALA A 578 2.34 21.43 9.90
N LEU A 579 2.73 20.16 9.71
CA LEU A 579 1.99 19.25 8.84
C LEU A 579 0.59 18.96 9.43
N LEU A 580 0.48 18.74 10.74
CA LEU A 580 -0.80 18.45 11.37
C LEU A 580 -1.78 19.62 11.32
N GLU A 581 -1.28 20.86 11.42
CA GLU A 581 -2.07 22.05 11.13
C GLU A 581 -2.59 22.08 9.68
N LYS A 582 -1.77 21.62 8.72
CA LYS A 582 -2.16 21.46 7.29
C LYS A 582 -3.05 20.25 7.01
N MET A 583 -3.03 19.25 7.88
CA MET A 583 -3.90 18.08 7.79
C MET A 583 -5.20 18.27 8.60
N ALA A 584 -5.40 19.43 9.24
CA ALA A 584 -6.48 19.61 10.19
C ALA A 584 -7.85 19.50 9.49
N GLY A 585 -8.55 18.38 9.69
CA GLY A 585 -9.83 18.12 9.05
C GLY A 585 -9.75 17.27 7.78
N ILE A 586 -8.57 16.76 7.45
CA ILE A 586 -8.45 15.49 6.75
C ILE A 586 -8.78 14.39 7.77
N SER A 587 -9.68 13.47 7.42
CA SER A 587 -10.01 12.33 8.28
C SER A 587 -8.77 11.47 8.53
N PHE A 588 -8.59 11.01 9.76
CA PHE A 588 -7.56 10.03 10.10
C PHE A 588 -7.93 8.60 9.67
N VAL A 589 -9.18 8.38 9.24
CA VAL A 589 -9.61 7.14 8.61
C VAL A 589 -8.99 7.07 7.22
N VAL A 590 -8.37 5.93 6.91
CA VAL A 590 -7.66 5.71 5.66
C VAL A 590 -8.60 5.88 4.46
N ASN A 591 -8.27 6.83 3.60
CA ASN A 591 -8.87 6.98 2.29
C ASN A 591 -7.75 6.99 1.22
N PRO A 592 -7.64 5.93 0.38
CA PRO A 592 -6.62 5.79 -0.66
C PRO A 592 -6.54 6.94 -1.67
N THR A 593 -7.64 7.68 -1.83
CA THR A 593 -7.81 8.77 -2.80
C THR A 593 -8.09 10.12 -2.14
N ARG A 594 -7.73 10.29 -0.86
CA ARG A 594 -7.91 11.57 -0.14
C ARG A 594 -7.13 12.71 -0.80
N GLN A 595 -7.59 13.94 -0.61
CA GLN A 595 -6.83 15.12 -0.98
C GLN A 595 -5.53 15.20 -0.17
N ASN A 596 -4.52 15.76 -0.80
CA ASN A 596 -3.19 15.93 -0.25
C ASN A 596 -3.06 17.25 0.52
N ALA A 597 -2.53 17.19 1.74
CA ALA A 597 -2.49 18.29 2.68
C ALA A 597 -1.61 19.47 2.23
N ILE A 598 -0.67 19.24 1.31
CA ILE A 598 0.25 20.29 0.84
C ILE A 598 -0.31 21.05 -0.34
N THR A 599 -0.94 20.34 -1.28
CA THR A 599 -1.61 20.92 -2.45
C THR A 599 -2.97 21.50 -2.08
N ARG A 600 -3.47 21.18 -0.88
CA ARG A 600 -4.62 21.81 -0.24
C ARG A 600 -4.48 23.34 -0.23
N GLY A 601 -5.14 23.97 -1.21
CA GLY A 601 -5.17 25.41 -1.40
C GLY A 601 -3.84 26.07 -1.79
N THR A 602 -2.88 25.37 -2.39
CA THR A 602 -1.67 26.00 -2.95
C THR A 602 -1.62 25.91 -4.48
N LEU A 603 -1.39 27.07 -5.10
CA LEU A 603 -0.91 27.16 -6.47
C LEU A 603 0.44 26.43 -6.57
N ALA A 604 0.53 25.52 -7.54
CA ALA A 604 1.59 24.54 -7.74
C ALA A 604 3.04 24.93 -7.40
N ASP A 605 3.74 23.94 -6.85
CA ASP A 605 5.14 23.95 -6.40
C ASP A 605 6.13 24.46 -7.46
N GLU A 606 7.06 25.32 -7.03
CA GLU A 606 8.13 25.90 -7.86
C GLU A 606 9.21 24.88 -8.29
N ASN A 607 9.18 23.65 -7.75
CA ASN A 607 10.16 22.58 -8.00
C ASN A 607 9.59 21.32 -8.71
N PHE A 608 8.44 21.43 -9.39
CA PHE A 608 7.84 20.30 -10.11
C PHE A 608 8.80 19.74 -11.19
N THR A 609 9.33 18.54 -10.93
CA THR A 609 10.19 17.78 -11.88
C THR A 609 9.54 16.49 -12.38
N GLY A 610 8.28 16.24 -12.00
CA GLY A 610 7.56 14.98 -12.22
C GLY A 610 7.27 14.66 -13.69
N ASP A 611 6.99 13.37 -13.92
CA ASP A 611 6.49 12.85 -15.19
C ASP A 611 5.07 13.35 -15.42
N MET A 612 4.78 13.86 -16.61
CA MET A 612 3.47 14.46 -16.94
C MET A 612 2.60 13.53 -17.78
N ASP A 613 3.17 12.98 -18.85
CA ASP A 613 2.43 12.18 -19.82
C ASP A 613 3.38 11.25 -20.60
N ASP A 614 2.96 10.01 -20.81
CA ASP A 614 3.73 8.97 -21.49
C ASP A 614 2.90 8.30 -22.59
N ALA A 615 3.39 8.40 -23.82
CA ALA A 615 2.73 7.82 -24.98
C ALA A 615 2.66 6.28 -24.93
N ASP A 616 3.52 5.60 -24.18
CA ASP A 616 3.52 4.13 -24.10
C ASP A 616 2.18 3.60 -23.55
N TRP A 617 1.57 4.27 -22.57
CA TRP A 617 0.23 3.92 -22.04
C TRP A 617 -0.86 4.04 -23.12
N HIS A 618 -0.82 5.10 -23.91
CA HIS A 618 -1.79 5.32 -24.98
C HIS A 618 -1.60 4.33 -26.14
N LEU A 619 -0.36 3.98 -26.45
CA LEU A 619 -0.02 2.98 -27.48
C LEU A 619 -0.47 1.59 -27.06
N GLU A 620 -0.26 1.21 -25.81
CA GLU A 620 -0.75 -0.03 -25.22
C GLU A 620 -2.28 -0.12 -25.35
N SER A 621 -3.01 0.93 -24.94
CA SER A 621 -4.47 1.01 -25.11
C SER A 621 -4.93 0.83 -26.57
N ILE A 622 -4.23 1.42 -27.55
CA ILE A 622 -4.54 1.23 -28.98
C ILE A 622 -4.36 -0.24 -29.39
N GLN A 623 -3.27 -0.87 -28.97
CA GLN A 623 -2.88 -2.22 -29.38
C GLN A 623 -3.73 -3.30 -28.70
N GLU A 624 -3.92 -3.21 -27.38
CA GLU A 624 -4.68 -4.19 -26.60
C GLU A 624 -6.18 -4.17 -26.94
N LYS A 625 -6.77 -2.97 -27.04
CA LYS A 625 -8.19 -2.81 -27.35
C LYS A 625 -8.49 -2.90 -28.85
N GLY A 626 -7.46 -3.01 -29.69
CA GLY A 626 -7.58 -3.12 -31.15
C GLY A 626 -8.30 -1.92 -31.79
N LEU A 627 -7.99 -0.71 -31.32
CA LEU A 627 -8.69 0.51 -31.73
C LEU A 627 -8.40 0.85 -33.20
N PRO A 628 -9.41 1.25 -34.01
CA PRO A 628 -9.21 1.60 -35.42
C PRO A 628 -8.71 3.03 -35.60
N VAL A 629 -7.61 3.37 -34.92
CA VAL A 629 -6.91 4.68 -35.00
C VAL A 629 -5.43 4.47 -35.32
N ASP A 630 -4.80 5.46 -35.94
CA ASP A 630 -3.36 5.40 -36.18
C ASP A 630 -2.59 5.64 -34.87
N GLU A 631 -1.51 4.88 -34.62
CA GLU A 631 -0.67 5.01 -33.41
C GLU A 631 -0.12 6.43 -33.18
N ILE A 632 -0.02 7.25 -34.23
CA ILE A 632 0.39 8.65 -34.10
C ILE A 632 -0.60 9.49 -33.26
N ASN A 633 -1.84 9.03 -33.10
CA ASN A 633 -2.84 9.72 -32.29
C ASN A 633 -2.55 9.66 -30.79
N ALA A 634 -1.72 8.71 -30.33
CA ALA A 634 -1.24 8.63 -28.94
C ALA A 634 -0.55 9.92 -28.47
N TYR A 635 -0.01 10.71 -29.41
CA TYR A 635 0.75 11.94 -29.13
C TYR A 635 -0.08 13.22 -29.30
N ASN A 636 -1.38 13.13 -29.63
CA ASN A 636 -2.19 14.28 -30.04
C ASN A 636 -2.24 15.37 -28.95
N HIS A 637 -2.76 15.06 -27.77
CA HIS A 637 -2.94 16.01 -26.68
C HIS A 637 -1.61 16.51 -26.11
N MET A 638 -0.58 15.65 -26.04
CA MET A 638 0.79 16.04 -25.69
C MET A 638 1.33 17.13 -26.64
N ALA A 639 1.11 16.97 -27.95
CA ALA A 639 1.52 17.95 -28.95
C ALA A 639 0.75 19.28 -28.84
N ILE A 640 -0.54 19.24 -28.45
CA ILE A 640 -1.33 20.44 -28.17
C ILE A 640 -0.72 21.22 -27.01
N TYR A 641 -0.46 20.56 -25.88
CA TYR A 641 0.09 21.21 -24.69
C TYR A 641 1.48 21.79 -24.96
N LEU A 642 2.39 21.00 -25.54
CA LEU A 642 3.74 21.43 -25.86
C LEU A 642 3.75 22.63 -26.81
N ARG A 643 2.87 22.64 -27.84
CA ARG A 643 2.74 23.79 -28.74
C ARG A 643 2.30 25.04 -27.99
N TRP A 644 1.31 24.92 -27.12
CA TRP A 644 0.81 26.06 -26.34
C TRP A 644 1.90 26.63 -25.43
N CYS A 645 2.66 25.78 -24.73
CA CYS A 645 3.80 26.22 -23.92
C CYS A 645 4.89 26.94 -24.74
N MET A 646 5.16 26.48 -25.96
CA MET A 646 6.10 27.15 -26.87
C MET A 646 5.60 28.51 -27.36
N GLU A 647 4.29 28.69 -27.55
CA GLU A 647 3.69 29.97 -27.95
C GLU A 647 3.72 31.01 -26.81
N HIS A 648 3.84 30.56 -25.55
CA HIS A 648 3.80 31.40 -24.34
C HIS A 648 5.16 31.53 -23.64
N ASP A 649 6.26 31.19 -24.33
CA ASP A 649 7.62 31.29 -23.79
C ASP A 649 7.84 30.49 -22.48
N LEU A 650 7.14 29.36 -22.30
CA LEU A 650 7.19 28.54 -21.07
C LEU A 650 8.25 27.42 -21.09
N MET A 651 9.05 27.32 -22.16
CA MET A 651 10.08 26.29 -22.30
C MET A 651 11.38 26.64 -21.55
N SER A 652 12.10 25.63 -21.03
CA SER A 652 13.37 25.84 -20.33
C SER A 652 14.49 26.30 -21.27
N VAL A 653 15.50 26.98 -20.73
CA VAL A 653 16.68 27.38 -21.49
C VAL A 653 17.43 26.14 -21.98
N GLU A 654 17.54 25.12 -21.14
CA GLU A 654 18.17 23.84 -21.42
C GLU A 654 17.46 23.09 -22.55
N PHE A 655 16.11 23.09 -22.57
CA PHE A 655 15.33 22.55 -23.68
C PHE A 655 15.66 23.28 -24.98
N MET A 656 15.62 24.61 -24.94
CA MET A 656 15.88 25.46 -26.09
C MET A 656 17.30 25.27 -26.62
N GLU A 657 18.32 25.14 -25.76
CA GLU A 657 19.71 24.90 -26.18
C GLU A 657 19.91 23.50 -26.76
N ARG A 658 19.29 22.47 -26.15
CA ARG A 658 19.49 21.07 -26.54
C ARG A 658 18.77 20.70 -27.83
N TYR A 659 17.55 21.20 -28.03
CA TYR A 659 16.68 20.82 -29.14
C TYR A 659 16.50 21.93 -30.18
N TRP A 660 17.31 23.01 -30.13
CA TRP A 660 17.19 24.15 -31.03
C TRP A 660 17.14 23.76 -32.51
N GLU A 661 18.02 22.87 -32.97
CA GLU A 661 18.12 22.53 -34.40
C GLU A 661 16.83 21.87 -34.93
N GLN A 662 16.14 21.11 -34.08
CA GLN A 662 14.89 20.42 -34.38
C GLN A 662 13.68 21.35 -34.22
N VAL A 663 13.71 22.24 -33.22
CA VAL A 663 12.60 23.11 -32.85
C VAL A 663 12.56 24.41 -33.66
N GLN A 664 13.72 24.93 -34.07
CA GLN A 664 13.83 26.18 -34.84
C GLN A 664 12.96 26.21 -36.12
N PRO A 665 12.84 25.13 -36.91
CA PRO A 665 11.94 25.11 -38.06
C PRO A 665 10.46 25.28 -37.68
N PHE A 666 10.03 24.73 -36.53
CA PHE A 666 8.66 24.86 -36.03
C PHE A 666 8.37 26.27 -35.54
N MET A 667 9.30 26.90 -34.85
CA MET A 667 9.14 28.27 -34.34
C MET A 667 8.96 29.33 -35.44
N ALA A 668 9.32 29.02 -36.69
CA ALA A 668 9.05 29.91 -37.82
C ALA A 668 7.55 29.99 -38.18
N ASP A 669 6.78 28.93 -37.92
CA ASP A 669 5.33 28.85 -38.16
C ASP A 669 4.72 27.68 -37.34
N LEU A 670 4.44 27.92 -36.05
CA LEU A 670 3.90 26.89 -35.15
C LEU A 670 2.50 26.40 -35.56
N SER A 671 1.73 27.22 -36.29
CA SER A 671 0.42 26.85 -36.83
C SER A 671 0.47 25.72 -37.86
N ARG A 672 1.66 25.42 -38.38
CA ARG A 672 1.90 24.32 -39.33
C ARG A 672 2.84 23.25 -38.79
N ALA A 673 3.27 23.38 -37.54
CA ALA A 673 4.15 22.43 -36.90
C ALA A 673 3.36 21.21 -36.40
N ASP A 674 3.76 20.02 -36.85
CA ASP A 674 3.29 18.77 -36.26
C ASP A 674 4.34 18.25 -35.27
N LEU A 675 4.11 18.53 -33.98
CA LEU A 675 5.04 18.18 -32.91
C LEU A 675 4.98 16.69 -32.51
N ARG A 676 4.01 15.91 -32.99
CA ARG A 676 3.84 14.50 -32.60
C ARG A 676 5.06 13.65 -32.96
N GLY A 677 5.61 13.88 -34.16
CA GLY A 677 6.85 13.24 -34.59
C GLY A 677 8.06 13.66 -33.75
N PHE A 678 8.11 14.93 -33.31
CA PHE A 678 9.18 15.41 -32.43
C PHE A 678 9.10 14.76 -31.05
N ILE A 679 7.91 14.66 -30.45
CA ILE A 679 7.69 14.00 -29.16
C ILE A 679 8.13 12.53 -29.24
N ARG A 680 7.65 11.79 -30.24
CA ARG A 680 8.04 10.39 -30.46
C ARG A 680 9.54 10.20 -30.64
N ASP A 681 10.15 10.97 -31.55
CA ASP A 681 11.50 10.68 -32.03
C ASP A 681 12.62 11.37 -31.21
N GLN A 682 12.32 12.49 -30.55
CA GLN A 682 13.34 13.29 -29.82
C GLN A 682 13.12 13.31 -28.31
N LEU A 683 11.87 13.17 -27.85
CA LEU A 683 11.52 13.11 -26.43
C LEU A 683 11.19 11.68 -25.96
N ASN A 684 11.42 10.67 -26.82
CA ASN A 684 11.08 9.26 -26.55
C ASN A 684 9.61 9.06 -26.11
N GLY A 685 8.70 9.90 -26.60
CA GLY A 685 7.28 9.77 -26.29
C GLY A 685 6.83 10.35 -24.95
N GLN A 686 7.68 11.10 -24.24
CA GLN A 686 7.39 11.56 -22.87
C GLN A 686 7.36 13.10 -22.75
N LEU A 687 6.47 13.61 -21.90
CA LEU A 687 6.50 14.97 -21.36
C LEU A 687 6.80 14.92 -19.86
N PHE A 688 7.67 15.80 -19.39
CA PHE A 688 8.09 15.87 -17.98
C PHE A 688 8.47 17.32 -17.60
N GLY A 689 8.40 17.64 -16.30
CA GLY A 689 8.52 19.02 -15.79
C GLY A 689 9.80 19.76 -16.22
N ALA A 690 10.93 19.06 -16.34
CA ALA A 690 12.22 19.67 -16.71
C ALA A 690 12.31 20.20 -18.15
N LEU A 691 11.31 19.95 -19.00
CA LEU A 691 11.20 20.59 -20.32
C LEU A 691 10.84 22.08 -20.22
N PHE A 692 10.25 22.50 -19.11
CA PHE A 692 9.66 23.82 -18.93
C PHE A 692 10.53 24.71 -18.04
N ASN A 693 10.41 26.03 -18.22
CA ASN A 693 11.00 26.98 -17.29
C ASN A 693 10.23 26.97 -15.96
N LYS A 694 10.69 27.74 -14.97
CA LYS A 694 10.07 27.78 -13.63
C LYS A 694 8.55 28.00 -13.67
N GLU A 695 8.07 28.95 -14.47
CA GLU A 695 6.65 29.27 -14.58
C GLU A 695 5.87 28.16 -15.31
N GLY A 696 6.44 27.62 -16.39
CA GLY A 696 5.84 26.52 -17.13
C GLY A 696 5.78 25.22 -16.33
N ALA A 697 6.82 24.93 -15.53
CA ALA A 697 6.86 23.77 -14.64
C ALA A 697 5.86 23.89 -13.49
N ALA A 698 5.73 25.09 -12.89
CA ALA A 698 4.71 25.34 -11.88
C ALA A 698 3.29 25.20 -12.47
N PHE A 699 3.01 25.80 -13.63
CA PHE A 699 1.71 25.62 -14.29
C PHE A 699 1.45 24.16 -14.69
N ALA A 700 2.46 23.44 -15.16
CA ALA A 700 2.36 22.00 -15.40
C ALA A 700 2.04 21.23 -14.12
N GLY A 701 2.68 21.54 -13.00
CA GLY A 701 2.35 20.96 -11.70
C GLY A 701 0.91 21.23 -11.26
N TYR A 702 0.34 22.38 -11.64
CA TYR A 702 -1.07 22.69 -11.37
C TYR A 702 -2.03 21.94 -12.29
N TYR A 703 -1.72 21.91 -13.59
CA TYR A 703 -2.67 21.48 -14.62
C TYR A 703 -2.51 20.02 -15.05
N TYR A 704 -1.36 19.40 -14.80
CA TYR A 704 -1.08 17.97 -14.94
C TYR A 704 -0.89 17.28 -13.57
N GLY A 705 -1.05 18.02 -12.47
CA GLY A 705 -0.97 17.49 -11.11
C GLY A 705 -2.22 16.72 -10.68
N GLU A 706 -2.59 16.87 -9.41
CA GLU A 706 -3.63 16.08 -8.76
C GLU A 706 -5.07 16.40 -9.24
N ALA A 707 -5.99 15.46 -9.01
CA ALA A 707 -7.34 15.44 -9.58
C ALA A 707 -8.34 16.42 -8.92
N ASP A 708 -7.94 17.13 -7.87
CA ASP A 708 -8.72 18.16 -7.16
C ASP A 708 -8.57 19.57 -7.78
N SER A 709 -7.63 19.72 -8.71
CA SER A 709 -7.43 20.89 -9.56
C SER A 709 -7.95 20.64 -10.98
N PRO A 710 -8.08 21.68 -11.83
CA PRO A 710 -8.25 21.44 -13.25
C PRO A 710 -7.13 20.51 -13.75
N TYR A 711 -7.51 19.46 -14.49
CA TYR A 711 -6.59 18.44 -14.95
C TYR A 711 -6.65 18.31 -16.47
N PHE A 712 -5.52 18.45 -17.15
CA PHE A 712 -5.45 18.56 -18.61
C PHE A 712 -6.03 17.34 -19.33
N PRO A 713 -5.69 16.08 -18.98
CA PRO A 713 -6.34 14.91 -19.57
C PRO A 713 -7.87 14.90 -19.38
N SER A 714 -8.37 15.33 -18.22
CA SER A 714 -9.81 15.47 -17.99
C SER A 714 -10.44 16.58 -18.85
N ASP A 715 -9.76 17.70 -19.10
CA ASP A 715 -10.23 18.72 -20.03
C ASP A 715 -10.26 18.19 -21.48
N ILE A 716 -9.32 17.32 -21.85
CA ILE A 716 -9.29 16.63 -23.15
C ILE A 716 -10.49 15.69 -23.30
N ASP A 717 -10.84 14.93 -22.25
CA ASP A 717 -12.03 14.07 -22.24
C ASP A 717 -13.34 14.87 -22.29
N ASN A 718 -13.41 16.01 -21.59
CA ASN A 718 -14.55 16.93 -21.70
C ASN A 718 -14.70 17.48 -23.11
N TYR A 719 -13.58 17.83 -23.76
CA TYR A 719 -13.60 18.22 -25.16
C TYR A 719 -14.05 17.07 -26.07
N ALA A 720 -13.57 15.84 -25.84
CA ALA A 720 -14.01 14.65 -26.58
C ALA A 720 -15.53 14.43 -26.45
N LEU A 721 -16.08 14.56 -25.24
CA LEU A 721 -17.53 14.48 -24.99
C LEU A 721 -18.30 15.56 -25.77
N ALA A 722 -17.83 16.81 -25.73
CA ALA A 722 -18.45 17.91 -26.45
C ALA A 722 -18.37 17.72 -27.98
N TYR A 723 -17.27 17.17 -28.49
CA TYR A 723 -17.02 16.95 -29.91
C TYR A 723 -17.87 15.80 -30.48
N PHE A 724 -17.92 14.65 -29.80
CA PHE A 724 -18.64 13.47 -30.27
C PHE A 724 -20.12 13.45 -29.87
N GLY A 725 -20.49 14.18 -28.82
CA GLY A 725 -21.79 14.11 -28.16
C GLY A 725 -21.93 12.90 -27.24
N SER A 726 -22.81 13.00 -26.25
CA SER A 726 -23.03 11.99 -25.21
C SER A 726 -23.36 10.60 -25.77
N GLU A 727 -24.23 10.51 -26.79
CA GLU A 727 -24.62 9.23 -27.40
C GLU A 727 -23.43 8.41 -27.93
N GLN A 728 -22.43 9.07 -28.51
CA GLN A 728 -21.25 8.39 -29.03
C GLN A 728 -20.19 8.20 -27.95
N TYR A 729 -19.97 9.21 -27.10
CA TYR A 729 -18.95 9.19 -26.06
C TYR A 729 -19.15 8.01 -25.09
N TYR A 730 -20.38 7.80 -24.63
CA TYR A 730 -20.73 6.69 -23.70
C TYR A 730 -21.06 5.37 -24.41
N SER A 731 -20.81 5.26 -25.72
CA SER A 731 -21.01 4.00 -26.45
C SER A 731 -19.75 3.14 -26.46
N ASP A 732 -19.90 1.84 -26.75
CA ASP A 732 -18.78 0.90 -26.91
C ASP A 732 -17.83 1.25 -28.07
N LYS A 733 -18.18 2.24 -28.91
CA LYS A 733 -17.40 2.63 -30.10
C LYS A 733 -15.96 2.99 -29.77
N PHE A 734 -15.72 3.68 -28.66
CA PHE A 734 -14.41 4.22 -28.31
C PHE A 734 -13.68 3.41 -27.24
N GLN A 735 -14.33 2.41 -26.61
CA GLN A 735 -13.76 1.60 -25.53
C GLN A 735 -13.05 2.45 -24.44
N GLU A 736 -13.69 3.56 -24.08
CA GLU A 736 -13.24 4.53 -23.08
C GLU A 736 -12.08 5.45 -23.51
N GLU A 737 -11.57 5.31 -24.73
CA GLU A 737 -10.44 6.08 -25.24
C GLU A 737 -10.87 7.15 -26.27
N ALA A 738 -11.96 7.88 -26.00
CA ALA A 738 -12.57 8.79 -26.98
C ALA A 738 -11.60 9.89 -27.47
N TYR A 739 -10.70 10.36 -26.60
CA TYR A 739 -9.70 11.37 -26.93
C TYR A 739 -8.75 10.95 -28.06
N LEU A 740 -8.44 9.66 -28.21
CA LEU A 740 -7.59 9.13 -29.29
C LEU A 740 -8.25 9.23 -30.68
N PHE A 741 -9.57 9.42 -30.74
CA PHE A 741 -10.32 9.53 -32.00
C PHE A 741 -10.48 10.97 -32.47
N ILE A 742 -10.09 11.97 -31.67
CA ILE A 742 -10.17 13.37 -32.04
C ILE A 742 -9.21 13.63 -33.23
N PRO A 743 -9.70 14.20 -34.35
CA PRO A 743 -8.81 14.60 -35.44
C PRO A 743 -7.78 15.64 -35.00
N PHE A 744 -6.51 15.40 -35.29
CA PHE A 744 -5.44 16.37 -35.02
C PHE A 744 -5.45 17.47 -36.09
N ASP A 745 -6.14 18.57 -35.80
CA ASP A 745 -6.24 19.74 -36.66
C ASP A 745 -6.17 21.07 -35.87
N GLU A 746 -6.19 22.20 -36.60
CA GLU A 746 -6.11 23.52 -35.99
C GLU A 746 -7.37 23.88 -35.20
N GLU A 747 -8.53 23.30 -35.51
CA GLU A 747 -9.76 23.56 -34.74
C GLU A 747 -9.65 22.93 -33.35
N TYR A 748 -9.11 21.71 -33.26
CA TYR A 748 -8.80 21.06 -31.99
C TYR A 748 -7.78 21.86 -31.17
N TYR A 749 -6.68 22.30 -31.80
CA TYR A 749 -5.69 23.16 -31.12
C TYR A 749 -6.31 24.46 -30.60
N GLN A 750 -7.03 25.20 -31.44
CA GLN A 750 -7.62 26.48 -31.04
C GLN A 750 -8.70 26.34 -29.96
N ALA A 751 -9.39 25.20 -29.90
CA ALA A 751 -10.34 24.92 -28.85
C ALA A 751 -9.63 24.65 -27.52
N MET A 752 -8.65 23.74 -27.51
CA MET A 752 -7.90 23.40 -26.29
C MET A 752 -7.02 24.55 -25.82
N ALA A 753 -6.36 25.29 -26.73
CA ALA A 753 -5.58 26.47 -26.38
C ALA A 753 -6.40 27.51 -25.61
N LYS A 754 -7.69 27.69 -25.90
CA LYS A 754 -8.57 28.57 -25.12
C LYS A 754 -8.86 28.03 -23.72
N VAL A 755 -8.97 26.72 -23.58
CA VAL A 755 -9.13 26.09 -22.27
C VAL A 755 -7.84 26.27 -21.46
N ILE A 756 -6.69 25.89 -22.02
CA ILE A 756 -5.37 26.05 -21.39
C ILE A 756 -5.13 27.52 -21.01
N GLU A 757 -5.40 28.47 -21.90
CA GLU A 757 -5.27 29.91 -21.64
C GLU A 757 -6.14 30.37 -20.46
N LYS A 758 -7.38 29.88 -20.39
CA LYS A 758 -8.27 30.17 -19.26
C LYS A 758 -7.69 29.60 -17.97
N ARG A 759 -7.25 28.33 -17.98
CA ARG A 759 -6.63 27.69 -16.80
C ARG A 759 -5.39 28.46 -16.35
N PHE A 760 -4.55 28.88 -17.29
CA PHE A 760 -3.33 29.63 -17.00
C PHE A 760 -3.63 31.00 -16.39
N THR A 761 -4.56 31.75 -16.98
CA THR A 761 -4.97 33.07 -16.45
C THR A 761 -5.57 32.93 -15.05
N ASN A 762 -6.43 31.94 -14.85
CA ASN A 762 -7.10 31.70 -13.57
C ASN A 762 -6.09 31.26 -12.51
N TRP A 763 -5.17 30.35 -12.86
CA TRP A 763 -4.04 29.95 -12.01
C TRP A 763 -3.20 31.15 -11.57
N GLN A 764 -2.80 32.03 -12.50
CA GLN A 764 -2.00 33.23 -12.14
C GLN A 764 -2.73 34.21 -11.22
N GLY A 765 -4.06 34.25 -11.29
CA GLY A 765 -4.91 35.16 -10.52
C GLY A 765 -5.54 34.55 -9.27
N GLN A 766 -5.30 33.26 -9.00
CA GLN A 766 -5.96 32.55 -7.92
C GLN A 766 -5.42 32.98 -6.55
N ASP A 767 -6.33 33.04 -5.59
CA ASP A 767 -6.04 33.34 -4.19
C ASP A 767 -7.03 32.56 -3.32
N PHE A 768 -6.61 32.15 -2.13
CA PHE A 768 -7.41 31.32 -1.23
C PHE A 768 -7.54 32.02 0.14
N ASP A 769 -8.70 31.93 0.77
CA ASP A 769 -8.84 32.39 2.15
C ASP A 769 -8.15 31.40 3.10
N GLU A 770 -7.04 31.84 3.69
CA GLU A 770 -6.24 31.10 4.66
C GLU A 770 -7.07 30.52 5.82
N ALA A 771 -8.16 31.20 6.22
CA ALA A 771 -9.02 30.76 7.32
C ALA A 771 -9.90 29.54 6.96
N THR A 772 -10.04 29.24 5.67
CA THR A 772 -10.91 28.17 5.16
C THR A 772 -10.16 27.06 4.45
N LEU A 773 -8.82 27.08 4.46
CA LEU A 773 -8.00 26.03 3.84
C LEU A 773 -8.41 24.65 4.34
N GLU A 774 -8.65 24.56 5.64
CA GLU A 774 -9.12 23.38 6.35
C GLU A 774 -10.65 23.39 6.54
N PRO A 775 -11.32 22.22 6.55
CA PRO A 775 -12.75 22.17 6.69
C PRO A 775 -13.14 22.49 8.14
N SER A 776 -14.14 23.33 8.33
CA SER A 776 -14.72 23.59 9.65
C SER A 776 -15.32 22.30 10.25
N ASP A 777 -15.57 22.29 11.56
CA ASP A 777 -16.24 21.15 12.21
C ASP A 777 -17.64 20.92 11.63
N LEU A 778 -18.35 22.00 11.28
CA LEU A 778 -19.58 21.93 10.51
C LEU A 778 -19.38 21.25 9.14
N ALA A 779 -18.36 21.64 8.37
CA ALA A 779 -18.10 21.03 7.06
C ALA A 779 -17.82 19.52 7.18
N LYS A 780 -17.09 19.10 8.21
CA LYS A 780 -16.85 17.67 8.51
C LYS A 780 -18.14 16.95 8.84
N ALA A 781 -18.97 17.53 9.72
CA ALA A 781 -20.27 16.98 10.09
C ALA A 781 -21.21 16.87 8.88
N MET A 782 -21.19 17.85 7.95
CA MET A 782 -21.94 17.78 6.70
C MET A 782 -21.45 16.65 5.78
N MET A 783 -20.14 16.46 5.63
CA MET A 783 -19.59 15.34 4.84
C MET A 783 -19.94 13.98 5.45
N GLU A 784 -19.87 13.85 6.78
CA GLU A 784 -20.29 12.66 7.51
C GLU A 784 -21.79 12.38 7.35
N TYR A 785 -22.62 13.41 7.54
CA TYR A 785 -24.06 13.35 7.30
C TYR A 785 -24.36 12.82 5.90
N LEU A 786 -23.74 13.38 4.86
CA LEU A 786 -23.95 12.97 3.47
C LEU A 786 -23.60 11.50 3.22
N ASN A 787 -22.58 10.96 3.91
CA ASN A 787 -22.11 9.58 3.81
C ASN A 787 -21.90 9.13 2.35
N CYS A 788 -21.12 9.92 1.60
CA CYS A 788 -20.73 9.64 0.22
C CYS A 788 -19.39 10.32 -0.13
N GLU A 789 -18.83 10.03 -1.31
CA GLU A 789 -17.59 10.66 -1.75
C GLU A 789 -17.76 12.18 -1.84
N CYS A 790 -16.96 12.92 -1.07
CA CYS A 790 -16.99 14.37 -0.96
C CYS A 790 -15.61 14.96 -1.23
N THR A 791 -15.58 16.09 -1.93
CA THR A 791 -14.38 16.92 -2.10
C THR A 791 -14.64 18.30 -1.49
N TYR A 792 -13.80 18.72 -0.56
CA TYR A 792 -13.90 20.04 0.05
C TYR A 792 -13.09 21.07 -0.73
N PHE A 793 -13.66 22.27 -0.90
CA PHE A 793 -13.02 23.42 -1.53
C PHE A 793 -12.99 24.59 -0.55
N PRO A 794 -11.81 25.16 -0.24
CA PRO A 794 -11.72 26.41 0.51
C PRO A 794 -12.34 27.57 -0.28
N ALA A 795 -12.61 28.68 0.41
CA ALA A 795 -12.99 29.92 -0.25
C ALA A 795 -11.85 30.41 -1.17
N MET A 796 -12.19 30.78 -2.40
CA MET A 796 -11.20 31.14 -3.42
C MET A 796 -11.65 32.31 -4.30
N ALA A 797 -10.68 33.02 -4.88
CA ALA A 797 -10.93 34.19 -5.71
C ALA A 797 -11.50 33.86 -7.10
N ASP A 798 -11.17 32.69 -7.64
CA ASP A 798 -11.70 32.20 -8.92
C ASP A 798 -12.20 30.75 -8.77
N ASP A 799 -13.45 30.50 -9.19
CA ASP A 799 -14.13 29.21 -9.01
C ASP A 799 -13.73 28.13 -10.04
N ASP A 800 -12.70 28.37 -10.85
CA ASP A 800 -12.22 27.42 -11.87
C ASP A 800 -11.94 26.01 -11.34
N PRO A 801 -11.30 25.81 -10.16
CA PRO A 801 -11.10 24.49 -9.59
C PRO A 801 -12.44 23.79 -9.28
N ILE A 802 -13.35 24.50 -8.59
CA ILE A 802 -14.69 24.01 -8.22
C ILE A 802 -15.46 23.59 -9.47
N MET A 803 -15.52 24.47 -10.47
CA MET A 803 -16.27 24.22 -11.69
C MET A 803 -15.65 23.14 -12.56
N SER A 804 -14.33 22.95 -12.50
CA SER A 804 -13.66 21.85 -13.20
C SER A 804 -14.03 20.51 -12.58
N ALA A 805 -13.87 20.39 -11.25
CA ALA A 805 -14.25 19.20 -10.50
C ALA A 805 -15.73 18.85 -10.69
N TYR A 806 -16.62 19.84 -10.60
CA TYR A 806 -18.06 19.63 -10.86
C TYR A 806 -18.31 19.10 -12.28
N ASN A 807 -17.64 19.64 -13.31
CA ASN A 807 -17.80 19.18 -14.68
C ASN A 807 -17.24 17.77 -14.92
N TYR A 808 -16.12 17.40 -14.28
CA TYR A 808 -15.56 16.05 -14.33
C TYR A 808 -16.51 15.05 -13.66
N ALA A 809 -16.95 15.36 -12.43
CA ALA A 809 -17.93 14.55 -11.71
C ALA A 809 -19.23 14.39 -12.51
N LYS A 810 -19.70 15.44 -13.20
CA LYS A 810 -20.88 15.37 -14.08
C LYS A 810 -20.68 14.44 -15.28
N ARG A 811 -19.46 14.38 -15.85
CA ARG A 811 -19.15 13.45 -16.94
C ARG A 811 -19.13 12.01 -16.43
N GLU A 812 -18.55 11.78 -15.26
CA GLU A 812 -18.43 10.45 -14.65
C GLU A 812 -19.77 9.91 -14.15
N SER A 813 -20.62 10.78 -13.61
CA SER A 813 -21.91 10.42 -13.00
C SER A 813 -22.84 9.63 -13.93
N VAL A 814 -22.73 9.84 -15.24
CA VAL A 814 -23.50 9.12 -16.27
C VAL A 814 -23.20 7.61 -16.28
N LYS A 815 -21.96 7.21 -15.93
CA LYS A 815 -21.55 5.80 -15.86
C LYS A 815 -21.61 5.25 -14.44
N GLU A 816 -21.23 6.05 -13.45
CA GLU A 816 -20.94 5.58 -12.09
C GLU A 816 -22.15 5.60 -11.15
N GLY A 817 -23.26 6.23 -11.55
CA GLY A 817 -24.53 6.12 -10.83
C GLY A 817 -24.63 7.00 -9.59
N PHE A 818 -24.21 8.26 -9.70
CA PHE A 818 -24.35 9.29 -8.67
C PHE A 818 -24.87 10.62 -9.26
N VAL A 819 -25.11 11.63 -8.43
CA VAL A 819 -25.46 13.00 -8.84
C VAL A 819 -24.53 14.00 -8.12
N PRO A 820 -23.72 14.79 -8.85
CA PRO A 820 -22.84 15.77 -8.23
C PRO A 820 -23.63 17.01 -7.78
N VAL A 821 -23.42 17.43 -6.53
CA VAL A 821 -24.05 18.64 -5.96
C VAL A 821 -22.99 19.45 -5.19
N LEU A 822 -22.96 20.76 -5.40
CA LEU A 822 -22.18 21.71 -4.63
C LEU A 822 -23.00 22.21 -3.43
N ILE A 823 -22.40 22.18 -2.25
CA ILE A 823 -23.07 22.48 -1.00
C ILE A 823 -22.23 23.50 -0.23
N LYS A 824 -22.85 24.57 0.28
CA LYS A 824 -22.18 25.54 1.14
C LYS A 824 -21.77 24.90 2.46
N ALA A 825 -20.47 24.88 2.74
CA ALA A 825 -19.88 24.07 3.80
C ALA A 825 -19.86 24.74 5.19
N ASP A 826 -20.10 26.05 5.24
CA ASP A 826 -20.13 26.88 6.45
C ASP A 826 -21.54 27.40 6.78
N ASP A 827 -22.58 26.70 6.32
CA ASP A 827 -23.97 27.11 6.46
C ASP A 827 -24.67 26.41 7.65
N GLU A 828 -24.63 27.05 8.82
CA GLU A 828 -25.26 26.53 10.05
C GLU A 828 -26.78 26.39 9.92
N ILE A 829 -27.43 27.28 9.17
CA ILE A 829 -28.88 27.21 8.96
C ILE A 829 -29.22 25.99 8.10
N LEU A 830 -28.39 25.72 7.09
CA LEU A 830 -28.57 24.52 6.26
C LEU A 830 -28.46 23.27 7.14
N TRP A 831 -27.46 23.22 8.02
CA TRP A 831 -27.33 22.12 8.98
C TRP A 831 -28.58 21.94 9.85
N GLU A 832 -29.09 23.02 10.45
CA GLU A 832 -30.32 22.99 11.23
C GLU A 832 -31.50 22.44 10.42
N CYS A 833 -31.64 22.85 9.15
CA CYS A 833 -32.69 22.33 8.26
C CYS A 833 -32.54 20.83 7.99
N LEU A 834 -31.31 20.35 7.75
CA LEU A 834 -31.03 18.93 7.51
C LEU A 834 -31.41 18.08 8.73
N ILE A 835 -31.00 18.51 9.93
CA ILE A 835 -31.28 17.81 11.18
C ILE A 835 -32.77 17.87 11.52
N MET A 836 -33.40 19.04 11.50
CA MET A 836 -34.83 19.20 11.78
C MET A 836 -35.70 18.28 10.91
N ASN A 837 -35.33 18.08 9.63
CA ASN A 837 -36.11 17.25 8.73
C ASN A 837 -35.81 15.75 8.85
N SER A 838 -34.55 15.36 9.09
CA SER A 838 -34.12 13.96 9.06
C SER A 838 -33.96 13.30 10.43
N ASP A 839 -33.55 14.07 11.44
CA ASP A 839 -33.40 13.69 12.84
C ASP A 839 -33.81 14.82 13.80
N PRO A 840 -35.11 15.11 13.94
CA PRO A 840 -35.59 16.19 14.78
C PRO A 840 -35.31 16.01 16.29
N ASP A 841 -34.85 14.83 16.73
CA ASP A 841 -34.52 14.63 18.15
C ASP A 841 -33.15 15.24 18.52
N SER A 842 -32.26 15.43 17.55
CA SER A 842 -30.97 16.10 17.68
C SER A 842 -31.03 17.59 17.31
N GLU A 843 -32.23 18.14 17.11
CA GLU A 843 -32.43 19.56 16.82
C GLU A 843 -32.01 20.45 18.01
N GLY A 844 -31.12 21.41 17.75
CA GLY A 844 -30.66 22.41 18.73
C GLY A 844 -29.52 21.98 19.65
N GLU A 845 -28.81 20.90 19.31
CA GLU A 845 -27.54 20.54 19.94
C GLU A 845 -26.39 21.38 19.32
N ASP A 846 -25.66 22.13 20.15
CA ASP A 846 -24.60 23.09 19.72
C ASP A 846 -23.30 22.41 19.22
N ASP A 847 -23.31 21.08 19.01
CA ASP A 847 -22.13 20.25 18.75
C ASP A 847 -22.14 19.52 17.39
N TYR A 848 -23.06 19.87 16.49
CA TYR A 848 -23.19 19.28 15.15
C TYR A 848 -23.34 17.75 15.16
N VAL A 849 -23.98 17.19 16.20
CA VAL A 849 -24.26 15.76 16.35
C VAL A 849 -25.59 15.40 15.67
N PHE A 850 -25.67 14.17 15.13
CA PHE A 850 -26.89 13.59 14.58
C PHE A 850 -26.88 12.07 14.73
N ASP A 851 -28.06 11.44 14.68
CA ASP A 851 -28.20 9.98 14.69
C ASP A 851 -28.15 9.43 13.25
N PRO A 852 -27.07 8.72 12.85
CA PRO A 852 -26.91 8.23 11.48
C PRO A 852 -27.99 7.20 11.09
N ASP A 853 -28.51 6.42 12.04
CA ASP A 853 -29.56 5.43 11.77
C ASP A 853 -30.89 6.10 11.44
N LYS A 854 -31.23 7.19 12.13
CA LYS A 854 -32.44 7.97 11.81
C LYS A 854 -32.32 8.67 10.47
N VAL A 855 -31.16 9.24 10.16
CA VAL A 855 -30.90 9.84 8.84
C VAL A 855 -31.03 8.79 7.73
N ALA A 856 -30.47 7.58 7.95
CA ALA A 856 -30.62 6.47 7.01
C ALA A 856 -32.08 6.00 6.88
N GLU A 857 -32.85 5.93 7.98
CA GLU A 857 -34.27 5.62 7.96
C GLU A 857 -35.07 6.68 7.20
N TYR A 858 -34.79 7.97 7.43
CA TYR A 858 -35.40 9.09 6.72
C TYR A 858 -35.14 9.00 5.22
N ARG A 859 -33.87 8.83 4.81
CA ARG A 859 -33.48 8.68 3.40
C ARG A 859 -34.22 7.53 2.74
N LYS A 860 -34.22 6.36 3.38
CA LYS A 860 -34.94 5.17 2.89
C LYS A 860 -36.44 5.43 2.76
N LYS A 861 -37.05 6.11 3.74
CA LYS A 861 -38.47 6.48 3.71
C LYS A 861 -38.79 7.44 2.56
N MET A 862 -37.95 8.46 2.32
CA MET A 862 -38.15 9.41 1.22
C MET A 862 -37.95 8.74 -0.14
N LEU A 863 -36.88 7.95 -0.32
CA LEU A 863 -36.58 7.27 -1.59
C LEU A 863 -37.61 6.18 -1.95
N THR A 864 -38.26 5.56 -0.96
CA THR A 864 -39.30 4.55 -1.20
C THR A 864 -40.72 5.13 -1.28
N ALA A 865 -40.90 6.41 -0.94
CA ALA A 865 -42.19 7.06 -0.99
C ALA A 865 -42.67 7.22 -2.44
N LEU A 866 -43.98 7.02 -2.66
CA LEU A 866 -44.57 7.30 -3.97
C LEU A 866 -44.60 8.82 -4.19
N LEU A 867 -43.86 9.31 -5.19
CA LEU A 867 -43.84 10.73 -5.54
C LEU A 867 -45.21 11.20 -6.04
N LYS A 868 -45.57 12.42 -5.65
CA LYS A 868 -46.71 13.16 -6.22
C LYS A 868 -46.45 13.46 -7.69
N ASP A 869 -47.52 13.78 -8.44
CA ASP A 869 -47.37 14.33 -9.79
C ASP A 869 -46.88 15.78 -9.70
N GLY A 870 -45.63 16.03 -10.11
CA GLY A 870 -44.99 17.34 -9.97
C GLY A 870 -45.73 18.47 -10.68
N LYS A 871 -46.37 18.18 -11.81
CA LYS A 871 -47.19 19.16 -12.52
C LYS A 871 -48.45 19.54 -11.73
N ALA A 872 -49.12 18.56 -11.14
CA ALA A 872 -50.27 18.83 -10.28
C ALA A 872 -49.89 19.66 -9.04
N VAL A 873 -48.70 19.43 -8.46
CA VAL A 873 -48.16 20.25 -7.36
C VAL A 873 -47.99 21.71 -7.80
N LEU A 874 -47.35 21.93 -8.96
CA LEU A 874 -47.18 23.29 -9.52
C LEU A 874 -48.54 23.93 -9.85
N GLU A 875 -49.50 23.20 -10.41
CA GLU A 875 -50.84 23.74 -10.71
C GLU A 875 -51.59 24.17 -9.44
N GLU A 876 -51.40 23.47 -8.33
CA GLU A 876 -51.94 23.86 -7.01
C GLU A 876 -51.29 25.14 -6.50
N MET A 877 -49.96 25.24 -6.55
CA MET A 877 -49.20 26.44 -6.15
C MET A 877 -49.56 27.67 -7.02
N ILE A 878 -49.69 27.50 -8.34
CA ILE A 878 -50.15 28.55 -9.27
C ILE A 878 -51.56 29.03 -8.89
N GLY A 879 -52.42 28.12 -8.43
CA GLY A 879 -53.75 28.45 -7.92
C GLY A 879 -53.68 29.37 -6.69
N GLN A 880 -52.82 29.03 -5.73
CA GLN A 880 -52.60 29.81 -4.50
C GLN A 880 -52.09 31.22 -4.82
N ARG A 881 -51.08 31.36 -5.68
CA ARG A 881 -50.56 32.69 -6.09
C ARG A 881 -51.61 33.56 -6.79
N LYS A 882 -52.52 32.94 -7.55
CA LYS A 882 -53.64 33.68 -8.17
C LYS A 882 -54.65 34.16 -7.14
N GLU A 883 -54.95 33.37 -6.12
CA GLU A 883 -55.82 33.77 -5.02
C GLU A 883 -55.20 34.93 -4.23
N GLU A 884 -53.89 34.89 -3.96
CA GLU A 884 -53.15 35.98 -3.29
C GLU A 884 -53.13 37.27 -4.11
N ALA A 885 -52.83 37.19 -5.41
CA ALA A 885 -52.89 38.35 -6.30
C ALA A 885 -54.31 38.97 -6.36
N GLU A 886 -55.36 38.14 -6.32
CA GLU A 886 -56.75 38.62 -6.23
C GLU A 886 -57.04 39.31 -4.88
N ASP A 887 -56.52 38.78 -3.77
CA ASP A 887 -56.68 39.35 -2.42
C ASP A 887 -55.94 40.69 -2.26
N ASP A 888 -54.82 40.88 -2.98
CA ASP A 888 -54.01 42.11 -3.02
C ASP A 888 -54.42 43.12 -4.12
N ASP A 889 -55.55 42.90 -4.79
CA ASP A 889 -56.09 43.75 -5.88
C ASP A 889 -55.11 43.92 -7.08
N MET A 890 -54.27 42.91 -7.37
CA MET A 890 -53.31 42.89 -8.48
C MET A 890 -53.86 42.17 -9.72
N ASP A 891 -53.65 42.71 -10.93
CA ASP A 891 -54.01 42.04 -12.18
C ASP A 891 -52.96 41.00 -12.57
N TRP A 892 -53.35 39.72 -12.59
CA TRP A 892 -52.45 38.63 -12.94
C TRP A 892 -51.73 38.82 -14.29
N ASN A 893 -52.38 39.39 -15.30
CA ASN A 893 -51.78 39.52 -16.62
C ASN A 893 -50.92 40.78 -16.75
N GLU A 894 -51.37 41.91 -16.18
CA GLU A 894 -50.66 43.18 -16.30
C GLU A 894 -49.57 43.34 -15.23
N ASP A 895 -49.89 43.06 -13.96
CA ASP A 895 -49.01 43.34 -12.82
C ASP A 895 -48.05 42.19 -12.50
N ILE A 896 -48.48 40.92 -12.67
CA ILE A 896 -47.66 39.73 -12.36
C ILE A 896 -46.94 39.19 -13.60
N LEU A 897 -47.67 38.90 -14.68
CA LEU A 897 -47.08 38.29 -15.87
C LEU A 897 -46.17 39.24 -16.63
N GLY A 898 -46.61 40.46 -16.94
CA GLY A 898 -45.80 41.43 -17.68
C GLY A 898 -45.40 40.98 -19.10
N GLU A 899 -44.44 41.69 -19.70
CA GLU A 899 -43.88 41.38 -21.02
C GLU A 899 -42.59 40.56 -20.90
N MET A 900 -42.36 39.63 -21.84
CA MET A 900 -41.13 38.83 -21.91
C MET A 900 -39.96 39.64 -22.48
N VAL A 901 -39.48 40.61 -21.69
CA VAL A 901 -38.37 41.51 -22.01
C VAL A 901 -37.61 41.89 -20.74
N GLY A 902 -36.35 42.29 -20.90
CA GLY A 902 -35.55 42.83 -19.79
C GLY A 902 -34.77 41.77 -18.99
N GLY A 903 -34.80 40.51 -19.42
CA GLY A 903 -34.01 39.44 -18.83
C GLY A 903 -32.54 39.47 -19.27
N TYR A 904 -31.68 38.93 -18.42
CA TYR A 904 -30.26 38.70 -18.67
C TYR A 904 -29.97 37.22 -18.89
N ASP A 905 -28.81 36.87 -19.46
CA ASP A 905 -28.38 35.48 -19.54
C ASP A 905 -27.67 35.05 -18.25
N ASN A 906 -28.06 33.88 -17.73
CA ASN A 906 -27.42 33.23 -16.60
C ASN A 906 -26.84 31.87 -17.01
N ARG A 907 -25.51 31.74 -16.90
CA ARG A 907 -24.76 30.55 -17.30
C ARG A 907 -23.73 30.14 -16.24
N ARG A 908 -23.82 30.71 -15.05
CA ARG A 908 -22.89 30.46 -13.94
C ARG A 908 -23.69 30.31 -12.66
N PHE A 909 -23.18 29.46 -11.78
CA PHE A 909 -23.68 29.39 -10.43
C PHE A 909 -23.27 30.64 -9.65
N SER A 910 -24.15 31.11 -8.77
CA SER A 910 -24.03 32.41 -8.12
C SER A 910 -24.19 32.37 -6.60
N SER A 911 -24.97 31.41 -6.08
CA SER A 911 -25.30 31.31 -4.64
C SER A 911 -24.08 31.17 -3.73
N TYR A 912 -23.02 30.52 -4.21
CA TYR A 912 -21.80 30.35 -3.42
C TYR A 912 -20.83 31.54 -3.46
N TRP A 913 -21.16 32.66 -4.09
CA TRP A 913 -20.27 33.83 -4.13
C TRP A 913 -20.55 34.78 -2.97
N ASN A 914 -19.53 35.03 -2.15
CA ASN A 914 -19.62 36.00 -1.08
C ASN A 914 -19.28 37.41 -1.59
N SER A 915 -20.29 38.29 -1.61
CA SER A 915 -20.13 39.64 -2.14
C SER A 915 -19.21 40.55 -1.31
N ASP A 916 -19.04 40.27 -0.01
CA ASP A 916 -18.20 41.05 0.90
C ASP A 916 -16.72 40.71 0.74
N SER A 917 -16.38 39.41 0.70
CA SER A 917 -15.00 38.96 0.49
C SER A 917 -14.59 38.99 -0.98
N LYS A 918 -15.56 38.94 -1.90
CA LYS A 918 -15.36 38.72 -3.35
C LYS A 918 -14.68 37.39 -3.67
N MET A 919 -14.81 36.42 -2.77
CA MET A 919 -14.38 35.04 -2.94
C MET A 919 -15.61 34.14 -2.92
N THR A 920 -15.45 32.88 -3.32
CA THR A 920 -16.47 31.86 -3.05
C THR A 920 -16.58 31.64 -1.54
N CYS A 921 -17.72 31.12 -1.08
CA CYS A 921 -17.82 30.44 0.21
C CYS A 921 -17.03 29.12 0.15
N PRO A 922 -16.65 28.53 1.29
CA PRO A 922 -16.17 27.16 1.30
C PRO A 922 -17.28 26.21 0.84
N LEU A 923 -16.93 25.22 0.01
CA LEU A 923 -17.87 24.31 -0.65
C LEU A 923 -17.52 22.85 -0.46
N ILE A 924 -18.54 22.00 -0.47
CA ILE A 924 -18.42 20.55 -0.60
C ILE A 924 -19.00 20.17 -1.95
N LEU A 925 -18.22 19.48 -2.78
CA LEU A 925 -18.73 18.74 -3.94
C LEU A 925 -19.05 17.31 -3.48
N ALA A 926 -20.33 16.97 -3.42
CA ALA A 926 -20.81 15.65 -3.01
C ALA A 926 -21.23 14.83 -4.22
N LYS A 927 -20.71 13.60 -4.36
CA LYS A 927 -21.18 12.60 -5.33
C LYS A 927 -22.29 11.76 -4.72
N ILE A 928 -23.50 12.34 -4.66
CA ILE A 928 -24.64 11.72 -3.97
C ILE A 928 -25.04 10.42 -4.68
N PRO A 929 -25.13 9.26 -3.99
CA PRO A 929 -25.41 7.95 -4.59
C PRO A 929 -26.91 7.79 -4.92
N ALA A 930 -27.41 8.70 -5.74
CA ALA A 930 -28.78 8.78 -6.23
C ALA A 930 -28.83 8.27 -7.68
N GLN A 931 -29.84 7.44 -8.00
CA GLN A 931 -30.03 6.97 -9.37
C GLN A 931 -30.65 8.05 -10.25
N ASN A 932 -31.47 8.92 -9.65
CA ASN A 932 -32.17 9.97 -10.36
C ASN A 932 -31.85 11.36 -9.76
N PRO A 933 -31.71 12.41 -10.58
CA PRO A 933 -31.36 13.76 -10.12
C PRO A 933 -32.26 14.35 -9.03
N TRP A 934 -33.56 14.02 -9.02
CA TRP A 934 -34.48 14.53 -8.00
C TRP A 934 -34.36 13.82 -6.65
N GLU A 935 -33.65 12.69 -6.56
CA GLU A 935 -33.48 11.95 -5.30
C GLU A 935 -32.51 12.63 -4.35
N VAL A 936 -31.72 13.61 -4.82
CA VAL A 936 -30.78 14.37 -3.98
C VAL A 936 -31.45 15.05 -2.80
N PHE A 937 -32.72 15.46 -2.92
CA PHE A 937 -33.45 16.10 -1.81
C PHE A 937 -33.76 15.14 -0.65
N ALA A 938 -33.69 13.82 -0.87
CA ALA A 938 -33.75 12.86 0.23
C ALA A 938 -32.44 12.86 1.06
N TYR A 939 -31.32 13.23 0.44
CA TYR A 939 -30.02 13.37 1.08
C TYR A 939 -29.81 14.78 1.64
N LEU A 940 -30.41 15.79 1.02
CA LEU A 940 -30.36 17.20 1.39
C LEU A 940 -31.77 17.76 1.63
N PRO A 941 -32.46 17.37 2.71
CA PRO A 941 -33.78 17.89 3.01
C PRO A 941 -33.72 19.30 3.63
N PHE A 942 -33.43 20.31 2.81
CA PHE A 942 -33.32 21.71 3.26
C PHE A 942 -34.68 22.46 3.28
N GLY A 943 -35.71 21.93 2.61
CA GLY A 943 -37.01 22.59 2.45
C GLY A 943 -37.95 22.45 3.66
N GLY A 944 -39.16 23.02 3.53
CA GLY A 944 -40.19 23.01 4.58
C GLY A 944 -40.18 24.23 5.51
N TRP A 945 -39.43 25.28 5.16
CA TRP A 945 -39.29 26.54 5.89
C TRP A 945 -39.40 27.75 4.93
N ASN A 946 -39.87 28.92 5.38
CA ASN A 946 -40.01 30.16 4.58
C ASN A 946 -40.60 29.97 3.15
N GLU A 947 -41.77 29.32 3.07
CA GLU A 947 -42.42 28.94 1.79
C GLU A 947 -41.63 27.98 0.87
N CYS A 948 -40.38 27.61 1.22
CA CYS A 948 -39.64 26.57 0.52
C CYS A 948 -40.39 25.23 0.60
N PRO A 949 -40.71 24.59 -0.54
CA PRO A 949 -41.51 23.37 -0.54
C PRO A 949 -40.90 22.24 0.30
N ASP A 950 -41.77 21.36 0.82
CA ASP A 950 -41.31 20.14 1.52
C ASP A 950 -40.52 19.19 0.59
N THR A 951 -39.72 18.30 1.17
CA THR A 951 -38.89 17.33 0.43
C THR A 951 -39.67 16.55 -0.64
N GLN A 952 -40.90 16.10 -0.37
CA GLN A 952 -41.68 15.36 -1.37
C GLN A 952 -42.08 16.22 -2.56
N SER A 953 -42.39 17.49 -2.30
CA SER A 953 -42.79 18.46 -3.31
C SER A 953 -41.58 18.90 -4.13
N LEU A 954 -40.42 19.12 -3.49
CA LEU A 954 -39.13 19.34 -4.16
C LEU A 954 -38.79 18.19 -5.12
N MET A 955 -38.83 16.93 -4.63
CA MET A 955 -38.55 15.75 -5.44
C MET A 955 -39.55 15.61 -6.62
N ALA A 956 -40.84 15.86 -6.39
CA ALA A 956 -41.86 15.74 -7.42
C ALA A 956 -41.70 16.79 -8.53
N VAL A 957 -41.46 18.05 -8.15
CA VAL A 957 -41.26 19.16 -9.10
C VAL A 957 -39.95 18.99 -9.86
N ALA A 958 -38.86 18.67 -9.16
CA ALA A 958 -37.56 18.42 -9.80
C ALA A 958 -37.62 17.26 -10.79
N LYS A 959 -38.37 16.19 -10.47
CA LYS A 959 -38.61 15.10 -11.42
C LYS A 959 -39.33 15.58 -12.68
N TYR A 960 -40.40 16.35 -12.53
CA TYR A 960 -41.12 16.92 -13.67
C TYR A 960 -40.23 17.82 -14.52
N TRP A 961 -39.44 18.71 -13.90
CA TRP A 961 -38.51 19.58 -14.63
C TRP A 961 -37.36 18.83 -15.29
N PHE A 962 -36.84 17.78 -14.68
CA PHE A 962 -35.89 16.89 -15.32
C PHE A 962 -36.50 16.25 -16.58
N GLU A 963 -37.72 15.71 -16.49
CA GLU A 963 -38.41 15.08 -17.63
C GLU A 963 -38.76 16.08 -18.75
N GLN A 964 -39.09 17.35 -18.42
CA GLN A 964 -39.49 18.35 -19.41
C GLN A 964 -38.34 19.14 -20.02
N TYR A 965 -37.30 19.42 -19.23
CA TYR A 965 -36.24 20.38 -19.55
C TYR A 965 -34.83 19.82 -19.34
N GLY A 966 -34.68 18.64 -18.72
CA GLY A 966 -33.38 18.09 -18.34
C GLY A 966 -32.72 18.84 -17.19
N ALA A 967 -33.49 19.58 -16.39
CA ALA A 967 -32.97 20.35 -15.25
C ALA A 967 -32.50 19.41 -14.14
N VAL A 968 -31.25 19.61 -13.69
CA VAL A 968 -30.60 18.81 -12.63
C VAL A 968 -30.21 19.74 -11.49
N PRO A 969 -30.58 19.46 -10.22
CA PRO A 969 -30.13 20.25 -9.08
C PRO A 969 -28.61 20.18 -8.96
N ALA A 970 -27.97 21.33 -8.73
CA ALA A 970 -26.52 21.46 -8.84
C ALA A 970 -25.87 22.17 -7.66
N VAL A 971 -26.54 23.17 -7.06
CA VAL A 971 -26.01 23.93 -5.92
C VAL A 971 -27.09 24.11 -4.86
N MET A 972 -26.73 23.95 -3.58
CA MET A 972 -27.65 24.15 -2.45
C MET A 972 -26.98 24.92 -1.30
N THR A 973 -27.69 25.92 -0.78
CA THR A 973 -27.46 26.57 0.54
C THR A 973 -28.70 26.34 1.42
N HIS A 974 -28.80 26.98 2.58
CA HIS A 974 -30.02 26.92 3.39
C HIS A 974 -31.25 27.54 2.72
N ASP A 975 -31.05 28.51 1.84
CA ASP A 975 -32.09 29.36 1.26
C ASP A 975 -32.02 29.48 -0.27
N GLU A 976 -30.98 28.97 -0.92
CA GLU A 976 -30.77 29.06 -2.36
C GLU A 976 -30.63 27.68 -3.00
N LEU A 977 -31.24 27.52 -4.17
CA LEU A 977 -31.18 26.31 -4.98
C LEU A 977 -30.93 26.67 -6.44
N GLU A 978 -29.93 26.04 -7.07
CA GLU A 978 -29.65 26.22 -8.49
C GLU A 978 -29.78 24.91 -9.27
N PHE A 979 -30.40 24.99 -10.45
CA PHE A 979 -30.47 23.88 -11.39
C PHE A 979 -29.64 24.16 -12.64
N LEU A 980 -28.96 23.12 -13.14
CA LEU A 980 -28.26 23.14 -14.41
C LEU A 980 -29.09 22.47 -15.51
N LEU A 981 -29.16 23.11 -16.66
CA LEU A 981 -29.87 22.63 -17.84
C LEU A 981 -28.90 22.32 -18.99
N PRO A 982 -29.19 21.31 -19.81
CA PRO A 982 -28.40 21.01 -21.00
C PRO A 982 -28.49 22.11 -22.06
N THR A 983 -29.65 22.77 -22.16
CA THR A 983 -29.91 23.88 -23.10
C THR A 983 -30.95 24.85 -22.52
N PRO A 984 -30.93 26.14 -22.89
CA PRO A 984 -31.96 27.08 -22.47
C PRO A 984 -33.38 26.69 -22.89
N VAL A 985 -34.38 27.17 -22.16
CA VAL A 985 -35.79 26.90 -22.44
C VAL A 985 -36.17 27.50 -23.80
N SER A 986 -36.94 26.78 -24.60
CA SER A 986 -37.45 27.32 -25.87
C SER A 986 -38.36 28.53 -25.63
N GLN A 987 -38.32 29.52 -26.51
CA GLN A 987 -39.16 30.72 -26.43
C GLN A 987 -40.66 30.42 -26.22
N GLU A 988 -41.18 29.33 -26.81
CA GLU A 988 -42.60 28.95 -26.68
C GLU A 988 -42.98 28.43 -25.29
N LYS A 989 -42.03 27.87 -24.55
CA LYS A 989 -42.23 27.31 -23.20
C LYS A 989 -41.77 28.25 -22.08
N ALA A 990 -41.06 29.32 -22.42
CA ALA A 990 -40.40 30.18 -21.45
C ALA A 990 -41.37 30.83 -20.45
N MET A 991 -42.54 31.27 -20.93
CA MET A 991 -43.57 31.85 -20.06
C MET A 991 -44.18 30.81 -19.12
N ASP A 992 -44.49 29.62 -19.62
CA ASP A 992 -45.05 28.54 -18.80
C ASP A 992 -44.04 28.13 -17.71
N ALA A 993 -42.76 27.96 -18.06
CA ALA A 993 -41.71 27.65 -17.10
C ALA A 993 -41.50 28.77 -16.07
N ALA A 994 -41.59 30.05 -16.48
CA ALA A 994 -41.47 31.17 -15.54
C ALA A 994 -42.64 31.25 -14.55
N VAL A 995 -43.87 30.94 -15.00
CA VAL A 995 -45.04 30.85 -14.10
C VAL A 995 -44.86 29.69 -13.12
N GLU A 996 -44.37 28.53 -13.58
CA GLU A 996 -44.05 27.40 -12.71
C GLU A 996 -42.99 27.79 -11.66
N GLN A 997 -41.89 28.44 -12.06
CA GLN A 997 -40.84 28.86 -11.15
C GLN A 997 -41.30 29.91 -10.14
N TYR A 998 -42.05 30.93 -10.58
CA TYR A 998 -42.64 31.93 -9.68
C TYR A 998 -43.55 31.28 -8.64
N SER A 999 -44.38 30.32 -9.05
CA SER A 999 -45.26 29.64 -8.10
C SER A 999 -44.52 28.77 -7.09
N PHE A 1000 -43.36 28.23 -7.49
CA PHE A 1000 -42.52 27.38 -6.66
C PHE A 1000 -41.64 28.18 -5.70
N CYS A 1001 -41.24 29.38 -6.11
CA CYS A 1001 -40.35 30.29 -5.38
C CYS A 1001 -40.73 31.74 -5.73
N PRO A 1002 -41.69 32.33 -5.01
CA PRO A 1002 -42.23 33.65 -5.32
C PRO A 1002 -41.23 34.79 -5.08
N ASP A 1003 -40.33 34.63 -4.11
CA ASP A 1003 -39.40 35.67 -3.65
C ASP A 1003 -38.47 36.20 -4.75
N VAL A 1004 -38.13 35.37 -5.74
CA VAL A 1004 -37.34 35.77 -6.92
C VAL A 1004 -37.98 36.96 -7.66
N ILE A 1005 -39.30 37.10 -7.57
CA ILE A 1005 -40.06 38.22 -8.17
C ILE A 1005 -40.53 39.18 -7.09
N ASP A 1006 -41.18 38.68 -6.04
CA ASP A 1006 -41.86 39.53 -5.05
C ASP A 1006 -40.89 40.37 -4.21
N GLN A 1007 -39.67 39.87 -4.02
CA GLN A 1007 -38.57 40.58 -3.34
C GLN A 1007 -37.48 41.05 -4.30
N GLY A 1008 -37.67 40.82 -5.60
CA GLY A 1008 -36.77 41.26 -6.66
C GLY A 1008 -36.77 42.78 -6.89
N PRO A 1009 -35.94 43.28 -7.82
CA PRO A 1009 -35.97 44.68 -8.24
C PRO A 1009 -37.38 45.13 -8.69
N GLU A 1010 -37.72 46.41 -8.61
CA GLU A 1010 -39.05 46.95 -9.02
C GLU A 1010 -39.50 46.57 -10.45
N GLU A 1011 -38.57 46.13 -11.31
CA GLU A 1011 -38.81 45.73 -12.70
C GLU A 1011 -38.97 44.19 -12.87
N ALA A 1012 -38.88 43.43 -11.77
CA ALA A 1012 -39.01 41.97 -11.77
C ALA A 1012 -40.47 41.58 -12.03
N THR A 1013 -40.67 40.78 -13.09
CA THR A 1013 -41.98 40.23 -13.50
C THR A 1013 -41.76 38.81 -14.00
N VAL A 1014 -42.83 38.02 -14.09
CA VAL A 1014 -42.74 36.65 -14.64
C VAL A 1014 -42.25 36.68 -16.10
N GLY A 1015 -42.60 37.72 -16.85
CA GLY A 1015 -42.13 37.96 -18.21
C GLY A 1015 -40.63 38.21 -18.26
N ALA A 1016 -40.09 39.07 -17.38
CA ALA A 1016 -38.65 39.27 -17.27
C ALA A 1016 -37.93 37.95 -16.92
N LEU A 1017 -38.47 37.15 -16.00
CA LEU A 1017 -37.97 35.81 -15.69
C LEU A 1017 -38.02 34.89 -16.90
N ALA A 1018 -39.12 34.84 -17.66
CA ALA A 1018 -39.22 34.07 -18.90
C ALA A 1018 -38.14 34.48 -19.92
N ASP A 1019 -37.84 35.78 -19.99
CA ASP A 1019 -36.78 36.31 -20.84
C ASP A 1019 -35.39 35.87 -20.37
N VAL A 1020 -35.16 35.71 -19.06
CA VAL A 1020 -33.97 35.06 -18.48
C VAL A 1020 -33.94 33.58 -18.88
N LEU A 1021 -34.98 32.80 -18.60
CA LEU A 1021 -34.99 31.34 -18.78
C LEU A 1021 -34.73 30.88 -20.22
N ARG A 1022 -35.14 31.66 -21.22
CA ARG A 1022 -34.88 31.34 -22.63
C ARG A 1022 -33.45 31.63 -23.10
N GLN A 1023 -32.63 32.28 -22.27
CA GLN A 1023 -31.25 32.68 -22.55
C GLN A 1023 -30.23 31.95 -21.66
N SER A 1024 -30.72 31.34 -20.58
CA SER A 1024 -29.94 30.80 -19.46
C SER A 1024 -29.87 29.28 -19.44
N THR A 1025 -28.75 28.74 -18.95
CA THR A 1025 -28.58 27.30 -18.66
C THR A 1025 -28.57 27.02 -17.16
N VAL A 1026 -28.60 28.06 -16.32
CA VAL A 1026 -28.74 27.95 -14.87
C VAL A 1026 -30.07 28.57 -14.46
N TRP A 1027 -30.83 27.85 -13.66
CA TRP A 1027 -31.99 28.37 -12.94
C TRP A 1027 -31.60 28.62 -11.49
N TYR A 1028 -32.13 29.69 -10.91
CA TYR A 1028 -31.79 30.17 -9.58
C TYR A 1028 -33.08 30.40 -8.79
N PHE A 1029 -33.09 29.95 -7.55
CA PHE A 1029 -34.19 30.04 -6.60
C PHE A 1029 -33.63 30.51 -5.26
N TRP A 1030 -34.37 31.38 -4.57
CA TRP A 1030 -34.00 31.96 -3.28
C TRP A 1030 -35.26 32.18 -2.43
N TRP A 1031 -35.23 31.82 -1.15
CA TRP A 1031 -36.33 31.99 -0.19
C TRP A 1031 -35.86 32.76 1.05
N ASP A 1032 -36.53 33.85 1.46
CA ASP A 1032 -36.15 34.69 2.64
C ASP A 1032 -37.03 34.47 3.88
#